data_AF-A0A397SVT6-F1
#
_entry.id   AF-A0A397SVT6-F1
#
_cell.length_a   1.000
_cell.length_b   1.000
_cell.length_c   1.000
_cell.angle_alpha   90.00
_cell.angle_beta   90.00
_cell.angle_gamma   90.00
#
_symmetry.space_group_name_H-M   'P 1'
#
loop_
_entity.id
_entity.type
_entity.pdbx_description
1 polymer ?
#
loop_
_entity_poly.entity_id
_entity_poly.type
_entity_poly.pdbx_seq_one_letter_code
_entity_poly.pdbx_strand_id
1 'polypeptide(L)'
;MNNPAPKKKLVKRVNKGFDDALGSIEPTINTAQAICAGVEAAAHVAVPFANFLPLIGEVAKICTEIADIYNSAEHNKRICGVMLDRVQVAETSVKNLKNRREENEDFFSEGNYINLQKLVTVIGKIRKFLAEISQLKGLYKYVQAKNIEKTAIDLNREFDSTIQLLEFALMIDFNARADIDNKKIRTDIEELSEYLQHIEGGLTDTNKNVSEVVVQLNALNNTMNQYINGKQVDEDIFQNELLPYTDFDETEGPTKKVRKFKRIKNGINDFVALQLVADESSKEDDKNNIKNQVTILRKLEECRNIIQFFGLTTSDGNKWYLVTEWAEHGNLREYYKEFGPLDVDLKLLFALDIARGLNFLRAVEIVHRDIRAENILVTDHRVAKIANFSSSRAVTDVTKNHKTTLECVRYCAPEKLGSRSQSKYDTKSEIYSFGILLWEIAEERVPYENHNDIVTITDLVYEKKYREPFSESSPLPKQYQEIAKKAVDPDPAYRPSFTKIFTVLQDLHMQKNKPPPSPRFGASKPRTIRRQDTIDSFELSKDEEEDIMIVPDFAEFNYMTVDEAAKHHKLPEGKRDLELAYKCFDAYAELGDMKAKYFKAYYIQQGYAERDMDKNEKDKLIADLFKEVADSGDEYPEAQLRYGNCLVKGIGVKKSLKEAALYFTKAAENGQVVGMFNAASLYFTGGAGKKDPKLGEKYMKLAAYKQHAQAIEYCKKNKIPL
;
A
#
# COMPACT_ATOMS: atom_id res chain seq x y z
N MET A 1 6.02 -63.14 -39.87
CA MET A 1 6.59 -64.14 -40.80
C MET A 1 5.95 -65.48 -40.45
N ASN A 2 5.23 -66.21 -41.33
CA ASN A 2 5.07 -66.08 -42.78
C ASN A 2 3.62 -66.32 -43.27
N ASN A 3 3.38 -65.75 -44.46
CA ASN A 3 2.23 -65.81 -45.40
C ASN A 3 1.44 -67.15 -45.46
N PRO A 4 0.16 -67.15 -45.89
CA PRO A 4 -0.11 -66.99 -47.33
C PRO A 4 -1.36 -66.17 -47.74
N ALA A 5 -1.20 -65.36 -48.79
CA ALA A 5 -2.25 -64.99 -49.75
C ALA A 5 -2.16 -65.97 -50.95
N PRO A 6 -3.24 -66.21 -51.78
CA PRO A 6 -3.66 -65.18 -52.73
C PRO A 6 -5.14 -65.17 -53.22
N LYS A 7 -5.54 -64.02 -53.79
CA LYS A 7 -6.48 -63.82 -54.92
C LYS A 7 -7.89 -64.48 -54.88
N LYS A 8 -8.93 -63.65 -54.74
CA LYS A 8 -10.14 -63.73 -55.58
C LYS A 8 -10.48 -62.36 -56.19
N LYS A 9 -10.33 -62.24 -57.51
CA LYS A 9 -10.69 -61.04 -58.29
C LYS A 9 -12.09 -61.20 -58.87
N LEU A 10 -12.90 -60.15 -58.73
CA LEU A 10 -13.58 -59.50 -59.87
C LEU A 10 -14.68 -60.27 -60.64
N VAL A 11 -15.74 -60.77 -59.99
CA VAL A 11 -17.07 -60.96 -60.63
C VAL A 11 -18.22 -60.60 -59.66
N LYS A 12 -18.34 -59.32 -59.31
CA LYS A 12 -19.56 -58.69 -58.74
C LYS A 12 -19.62 -57.20 -59.13
N ARG A 13 -19.72 -56.96 -60.44
CA ARG A 13 -20.22 -55.73 -61.06
C ARG A 13 -21.29 -56.14 -62.07
N VAL A 14 -22.24 -55.26 -62.34
CA VAL A 14 -23.45 -55.51 -63.17
C VAL A 14 -24.45 -56.46 -62.51
N ASN A 15 -25.23 -55.90 -61.57
CA ASN A 15 -26.65 -56.18 -61.28
C ASN A 15 -27.03 -55.69 -59.86
N LYS A 16 -26.89 -54.38 -59.64
CA LYS A 16 -27.68 -53.64 -58.65
C LYS A 16 -28.06 -52.24 -59.16
N GLY A 17 -28.53 -52.19 -60.40
CA GLY A 17 -29.36 -51.10 -60.91
C GLY A 17 -30.75 -51.70 -61.14
N PHE A 18 -31.65 -51.49 -60.17
CA PHE A 18 -33.11 -51.71 -60.24
C PHE A 18 -33.83 -51.28 -58.95
N ASP A 19 -33.11 -50.87 -57.90
CA ASP A 19 -33.67 -50.10 -56.78
C ASP A 19 -33.83 -48.60 -57.15
N ASP A 20 -33.23 -48.15 -58.26
CA ASP A 20 -33.43 -46.82 -58.85
C ASP A 20 -34.69 -46.78 -59.74
N ALA A 21 -35.88 -46.57 -59.16
CA ALA A 21 -37.04 -45.94 -59.83
C ALA A 21 -38.29 -45.86 -58.95
N LEU A 22 -38.28 -44.96 -57.94
CA LEU A 22 -39.43 -44.35 -57.24
C LEU A 22 -38.80 -43.41 -56.18
N GLY A 23 -38.25 -42.24 -56.51
CA GLY A 23 -38.84 -41.14 -57.29
C GLY A 23 -39.69 -40.27 -56.34
N SER A 24 -39.66 -38.93 -56.30
CA SER A 24 -38.91 -37.88 -57.02
C SER A 24 -39.08 -36.56 -56.19
N ILE A 25 -38.54 -35.36 -56.46
CA ILE A 25 -37.96 -34.74 -57.67
C ILE A 25 -36.71 -33.89 -57.25
N GLU A 26 -35.84 -33.58 -58.21
CA GLU A 26 -34.80 -32.52 -58.21
C GLU A 26 -35.33 -31.07 -57.96
N PRO A 27 -34.49 -30.01 -57.90
CA PRO A 27 -33.09 -29.89 -57.44
C PRO A 27 -32.91 -28.66 -56.49
N THR A 28 -31.66 -28.16 -56.39
CA THR A 28 -31.31 -26.78 -55.99
C THR A 28 -31.34 -26.45 -54.49
N ILE A 29 -30.25 -26.81 -53.79
CA ILE A 29 -29.33 -25.93 -53.03
C ILE A 29 -28.27 -26.88 -52.47
N ASN A 30 -27.19 -27.09 -53.21
CA ASN A 30 -26.04 -27.86 -52.73
C ASN A 30 -24.72 -27.23 -53.21
N THR A 31 -24.60 -25.94 -52.91
CA THR A 31 -23.44 -25.09 -53.25
C THR A 31 -23.01 -24.26 -52.03
N ALA A 32 -23.18 -24.82 -50.83
CA ALA A 32 -22.80 -24.19 -49.55
C ALA A 32 -22.15 -25.15 -48.54
N GLN A 33 -22.46 -26.46 -48.59
CA GLN A 33 -21.95 -27.44 -47.61
C GLN A 33 -20.75 -28.29 -48.09
N ALA A 34 -20.28 -28.09 -49.32
CA ALA A 34 -19.11 -28.80 -49.87
C ALA A 34 -17.82 -27.94 -49.93
N ILE A 35 -17.86 -26.69 -49.44
CA ILE A 35 -16.69 -25.79 -49.42
C ILE A 35 -16.07 -25.70 -48.01
N CYS A 36 -16.85 -25.86 -46.94
CA CYS A 36 -16.33 -25.85 -45.56
C CYS A 36 -15.64 -27.16 -45.12
N ALA A 37 -15.75 -28.25 -45.90
CA ALA A 37 -15.04 -29.51 -45.62
C ALA A 37 -13.58 -29.53 -46.16
N GLY A 38 -13.07 -28.39 -46.62
CA GLY A 38 -11.76 -28.27 -47.28
C GLY A 38 -10.64 -27.65 -46.43
N VAL A 39 -10.94 -27.00 -45.31
CA VAL A 39 -9.94 -26.27 -44.49
C VAL A 39 -10.25 -26.40 -42.99
N GLU A 40 -10.16 -27.61 -42.44
CA GLU A 40 -9.97 -27.79 -40.98
C GLU A 40 -9.26 -29.11 -40.64
N ALA A 41 -8.32 -29.50 -41.50
CA ALA A 41 -7.24 -30.42 -41.15
C ALA A 41 -5.97 -29.61 -40.78
N ALA A 42 -6.12 -28.55 -39.98
CA ALA A 42 -5.02 -28.07 -39.18
C ALA A 42 -4.69 -29.21 -38.21
N ALA A 43 -3.50 -29.80 -38.34
CA ALA A 43 -3.10 -30.84 -37.42
C ALA A 43 -3.15 -30.27 -36.00
N HIS A 44 -3.81 -30.95 -35.06
CA HIS A 44 -3.55 -30.70 -33.64
C HIS A 44 -2.07 -31.00 -33.41
N VAL A 45 -1.24 -29.96 -33.40
CA VAL A 45 0.15 -30.04 -33.01
C VAL A 45 0.15 -30.25 -31.50
N ALA A 46 0.03 -31.52 -31.11
CA ALA A 46 0.03 -31.93 -29.72
C ALA A 46 1.37 -31.51 -29.10
N VAL A 47 1.32 -30.49 -28.24
CA VAL A 47 2.52 -29.97 -27.60
C VAL A 47 3.03 -31.06 -26.64
N PRO A 48 4.30 -31.50 -26.75
CA PRO A 48 4.80 -32.57 -25.90
C PRO A 48 4.59 -32.27 -24.41
N PHE A 49 3.99 -33.21 -23.67
CA PHE A 49 3.71 -33.07 -22.23
C PHE A 49 4.93 -32.57 -21.41
N ALA A 50 6.14 -32.93 -21.83
CA ALA A 50 7.38 -32.44 -21.23
C ALA A 50 7.49 -30.91 -21.19
N ASN A 51 6.91 -30.19 -22.16
CA ASN A 51 6.92 -28.74 -22.25
C ASN A 51 5.97 -28.09 -21.24
N PHE A 52 4.91 -28.79 -20.80
CA PHE A 52 3.99 -28.32 -19.76
C PHE A 52 4.57 -28.45 -18.35
N LEU A 53 5.51 -29.40 -18.12
CA LEU A 53 6.07 -29.66 -16.79
C LEU A 53 6.73 -28.44 -16.12
N PRO A 54 7.51 -27.58 -16.82
CA PRO A 54 8.01 -26.32 -16.26
C PRO A 54 6.89 -25.37 -15.82
N LEU A 55 5.84 -25.20 -16.63
CA LEU A 55 4.70 -24.32 -16.31
C LEU A 55 3.95 -24.82 -15.08
N ILE A 56 3.66 -26.13 -15.04
CA ILE A 56 3.04 -26.81 -13.88
C ILE A 56 3.88 -26.60 -12.60
N GLY A 57 5.21 -26.68 -12.72
CA GLY A 57 6.13 -26.43 -11.61
C GLY A 57 6.12 -24.98 -11.12
N GLU A 58 6.10 -24.02 -12.05
CA GLU A 58 6.09 -22.59 -11.73
C GLU A 58 4.77 -22.15 -11.05
N VAL A 59 3.62 -22.72 -11.45
CA VAL A 59 2.34 -22.51 -10.73
C VAL A 59 2.43 -22.92 -9.26
N ALA A 60 3.01 -24.09 -8.98
CA ALA A 60 3.14 -24.58 -7.60
C ALA A 60 4.12 -23.75 -6.76
N LYS A 61 5.23 -23.32 -7.37
CA LYS A 61 6.19 -22.40 -6.75
C LYS A 61 5.56 -21.05 -6.41
N ILE A 62 4.87 -20.41 -7.36
CA ILE A 62 4.21 -19.11 -7.13
C ILE A 62 3.10 -19.24 -6.08
N CYS A 63 2.33 -20.32 -6.07
CA CYS A 63 1.33 -20.59 -5.04
C CYS A 63 1.95 -20.64 -3.62
N THR A 64 3.15 -21.23 -3.49
CA THR A 64 3.88 -21.31 -2.22
C THR A 64 4.38 -19.92 -1.80
N GLU A 65 4.96 -19.15 -2.72
CA GLU A 65 5.41 -17.76 -2.46
C GLU A 65 4.23 -16.85 -2.02
N ILE A 66 3.03 -17.03 -2.60
CA ILE A 66 1.81 -16.29 -2.18
C ILE A 66 1.37 -16.69 -0.77
N ALA A 67 1.45 -17.96 -0.39
CA ALA A 67 1.10 -18.41 0.95
C ALA A 67 2.04 -17.81 2.02
N ASP A 68 3.34 -17.72 1.74
CA ASP A 68 4.32 -17.08 2.63
C ASP A 68 4.06 -15.56 2.77
N ILE A 69 3.70 -14.89 1.68
CA ILE A 69 3.28 -13.48 1.70
C ILE A 69 2.02 -13.30 2.55
N TYR A 70 1.00 -14.16 2.39
CA TYR A 70 -0.23 -14.10 3.20
C TYR A 70 0.02 -14.33 4.70
N ASN A 71 0.90 -15.27 5.03
CA ASN A 71 1.25 -15.57 6.42
C ASN A 71 2.03 -14.43 7.09
N SER A 72 2.89 -13.73 6.34
CA SER A 72 3.66 -12.57 6.82
C SER A 72 2.92 -11.23 6.72
N ALA A 73 1.77 -11.15 6.06
CA ALA A 73 1.00 -9.92 5.90
C ALA A 73 0.33 -9.45 7.21
N GLU A 74 0.76 -8.28 7.70
CA GLU A 74 0.11 -7.53 8.79
C GLU A 74 -1.15 -6.77 8.32
N HIS A 75 -1.28 -6.50 7.02
CA HIS A 75 -2.27 -5.61 6.41
C HIS A 75 -2.88 -6.23 5.13
N ASN A 76 -3.99 -5.67 4.65
CA ASN A 76 -4.69 -6.09 3.41
C ASN A 76 -5.07 -7.58 3.36
N LYS A 77 -5.29 -8.18 4.55
CA LYS A 77 -5.37 -9.63 4.72
C LYS A 77 -6.60 -10.26 4.06
N ARG A 78 -7.69 -9.49 3.84
CA ARG A 78 -8.84 -9.97 3.06
C ARG A 78 -8.51 -10.05 1.58
N ILE A 79 -7.78 -9.06 1.04
CA ILE A 79 -7.31 -9.05 -0.35
C ILE A 79 -6.32 -10.21 -0.58
N CYS A 80 -5.32 -10.35 0.29
CA CYS A 80 -4.36 -11.45 0.23
C CYS A 80 -5.03 -12.83 0.33
N GLY A 81 -6.04 -12.99 1.19
CA GLY A 81 -6.80 -14.24 1.32
C GLY A 81 -7.58 -14.61 0.06
N VAL A 82 -8.36 -13.66 -0.51
CA VAL A 82 -9.12 -13.89 -1.76
C VAL A 82 -8.22 -14.35 -2.91
N MET A 83 -7.04 -13.75 -3.04
CA MET A 83 -6.10 -14.10 -4.10
C MET A 83 -5.36 -15.41 -3.83
N LEU A 84 -5.03 -15.72 -2.57
CA LEU A 84 -4.47 -17.03 -2.19
C LEU A 84 -5.46 -18.17 -2.48
N ASP A 85 -6.72 -18.02 -2.06
CA ASP A 85 -7.79 -18.99 -2.32
C ASP A 85 -7.87 -19.32 -3.83
N ARG A 86 -7.83 -18.28 -4.68
CA ARG A 86 -7.85 -18.40 -6.14
C ARG A 86 -6.68 -19.22 -6.69
N VAL A 87 -5.45 -18.85 -6.34
CA VAL A 87 -4.25 -19.52 -6.84
C VAL A 87 -4.16 -20.97 -6.35
N GLN A 88 -4.63 -21.30 -5.13
CA GLN A 88 -4.64 -22.67 -4.61
C GLN A 88 -5.55 -23.62 -5.40
N VAL A 89 -6.73 -23.17 -5.83
CA VAL A 89 -7.62 -24.01 -6.65
C VAL A 89 -7.05 -24.21 -8.05
N ALA A 90 -6.39 -23.20 -8.62
CA ALA A 90 -5.68 -23.32 -9.90
C ALA A 90 -4.49 -24.28 -9.80
N GLU A 91 -3.67 -24.16 -8.75
CA GLU A 91 -2.58 -25.09 -8.47
C GLU A 91 -3.07 -26.53 -8.35
N THR A 92 -4.19 -26.75 -7.66
CA THR A 92 -4.82 -28.08 -7.51
C THR A 92 -5.27 -28.64 -8.86
N SER A 93 -5.88 -27.81 -9.70
CA SER A 93 -6.34 -28.20 -11.04
C SER A 93 -5.16 -28.54 -11.96
N VAL A 94 -4.12 -27.72 -11.96
CA VAL A 94 -2.90 -27.91 -12.75
C VAL A 94 -2.08 -29.12 -12.26
N LYS A 95 -2.07 -29.41 -10.95
CA LYS A 95 -1.52 -30.67 -10.40
C LYS A 95 -2.31 -31.90 -10.86
N ASN A 96 -3.64 -31.80 -10.99
CA ASN A 96 -4.45 -32.92 -11.47
C ASN A 96 -4.13 -33.29 -12.92
N LEU A 97 -3.88 -32.32 -13.81
CA LEU A 97 -3.41 -32.57 -15.19
C LEU A 97 -2.12 -33.41 -15.21
N LYS A 98 -1.17 -33.13 -14.31
CA LYS A 98 0.08 -33.90 -14.16
C LYS A 98 -0.18 -35.32 -13.69
N ASN A 99 -1.08 -35.49 -12.71
CA ASN A 99 -1.36 -36.77 -12.06
C ASN A 99 -2.24 -37.70 -12.91
N ARG A 100 -3.11 -37.13 -13.76
CA ARG A 100 -4.11 -37.82 -14.58
C ARG A 100 -3.85 -37.60 -16.07
N ARG A 101 -2.58 -37.62 -16.49
CA ARG A 101 -2.16 -37.31 -17.87
C ARG A 101 -2.97 -38.07 -18.93
N GLU A 102 -3.15 -39.38 -18.73
CA GLU A 102 -3.87 -40.27 -19.66
C GLU A 102 -5.38 -39.98 -19.72
N GLU A 103 -5.96 -39.35 -18.70
CA GLU A 103 -7.38 -38.93 -18.69
C GLU A 103 -7.56 -37.52 -19.28
N ASN A 104 -6.48 -36.81 -19.60
CA ASN A 104 -6.48 -35.41 -20.04
C ASN A 104 -5.66 -35.23 -21.34
N GLU A 105 -5.58 -36.23 -22.21
CA GLU A 105 -4.74 -36.13 -23.43
C GLU A 105 -5.17 -34.97 -24.34
N ASP A 106 -6.48 -34.76 -24.51
CA ASP A 106 -7.07 -33.66 -25.29
C ASP A 106 -6.72 -32.27 -24.72
N PHE A 107 -6.35 -32.18 -23.43
CA PHE A 107 -5.93 -30.92 -22.83
C PHE A 107 -4.57 -30.45 -23.37
N PHE A 108 -3.66 -31.33 -23.84
CA PHE A 108 -2.29 -30.96 -24.22
C PHE A 108 -2.18 -30.37 -25.65
N SER A 109 -3.10 -29.47 -25.97
CA SER A 109 -3.13 -28.67 -27.19
C SER A 109 -2.26 -27.41 -27.10
N GLU A 110 -1.90 -26.84 -28.25
CA GLU A 110 -1.20 -25.56 -28.34
C GLU A 110 -1.98 -24.40 -27.68
N GLY A 111 -3.30 -24.33 -27.88
CA GLY A 111 -4.16 -23.33 -27.24
C GLY A 111 -4.11 -23.40 -25.70
N ASN A 112 -4.15 -24.61 -25.14
CA ASN A 112 -4.05 -24.81 -23.69
C ASN A 112 -2.63 -24.62 -23.16
N TYR A 113 -1.60 -24.86 -23.97
CA TYR A 113 -0.22 -24.49 -23.63
C TYR A 113 -0.11 -22.97 -23.45
N ILE A 114 -0.64 -22.19 -24.41
CA ILE A 114 -0.70 -20.73 -24.36
C ILE A 114 -1.55 -20.25 -23.18
N ASN A 115 -2.71 -20.86 -22.93
CA ASN A 115 -3.56 -20.47 -21.79
C ASN A 115 -2.93 -20.81 -20.43
N LEU A 116 -2.13 -21.88 -20.33
CA LEU A 116 -1.36 -22.18 -19.12
C LEU A 116 -0.19 -21.20 -18.93
N GLN A 117 0.44 -20.73 -20.01
CA GLN A 117 1.41 -19.63 -19.95
C GLN A 117 0.76 -18.32 -19.46
N LYS A 118 -0.42 -17.96 -19.99
CA LYS A 118 -1.21 -16.82 -19.49
C LYS A 118 -1.47 -16.97 -17.99
N LEU A 119 -1.85 -18.17 -17.53
CA LEU A 119 -2.10 -18.43 -16.10
C LEU A 119 -0.85 -18.15 -15.26
N VAL A 120 0.33 -18.66 -15.66
CA VAL A 120 1.62 -18.40 -14.98
C VAL A 120 1.92 -16.89 -14.91
N THR A 121 1.66 -16.14 -15.99
CA THR A 121 1.81 -14.68 -16.01
C THR A 121 0.87 -13.99 -15.03
N VAL A 122 -0.42 -14.36 -15.01
CA VAL A 122 -1.41 -13.73 -14.13
C VAL A 122 -1.14 -14.02 -12.65
N ILE A 123 -0.84 -15.26 -12.27
CA ILE A 123 -0.47 -15.56 -10.88
C ILE A 123 0.86 -14.89 -10.48
N GLY A 124 1.77 -14.69 -11.44
CA GLY A 124 3.00 -13.89 -11.24
C GLY A 124 2.71 -12.42 -10.92
N LYS A 125 1.75 -11.80 -11.65
CA LYS A 125 1.24 -10.45 -11.35
C LYS A 125 0.58 -10.39 -9.98
N ILE A 126 -0.29 -11.36 -9.66
CA ILE A 126 -0.96 -11.47 -8.34
C ILE A 126 0.09 -11.54 -7.23
N ARG A 127 1.05 -12.46 -7.32
CA ARG A 127 2.13 -12.59 -6.32
C ARG A 127 2.88 -11.28 -6.11
N LYS A 128 3.21 -10.57 -7.19
CA LYS A 128 3.90 -9.29 -7.12
C LYS A 128 3.06 -8.23 -6.40
N PHE A 129 1.81 -8.06 -6.81
CA PHE A 129 0.86 -7.16 -6.18
C PHE A 129 0.68 -7.47 -4.67
N LEU A 130 0.58 -8.75 -4.31
CA LEU A 130 0.52 -9.18 -2.91
C LEU A 130 1.80 -8.87 -2.13
N ALA A 131 2.97 -9.06 -2.73
CA ALA A 131 4.25 -8.69 -2.12
C ALA A 131 4.35 -7.17 -1.89
N GLU A 132 3.80 -6.35 -2.79
CA GLU A 132 3.73 -4.90 -2.62
C GLU A 132 2.75 -4.53 -1.50
N ILE A 133 1.47 -4.93 -1.58
CA ILE A 133 0.44 -4.50 -0.62
C ILE A 133 0.61 -5.06 0.79
N SER A 134 1.33 -6.18 0.95
CA SER A 134 1.68 -6.73 2.27
C SER A 134 2.81 -5.94 2.96
N GLN A 135 3.67 -5.27 2.19
CA GLN A 135 4.77 -4.44 2.70
C GLN A 135 4.40 -2.95 2.79
N LEU A 136 3.20 -2.53 2.36
CA LEU A 136 2.75 -1.15 2.47
C LEU A 136 2.56 -0.72 3.94
N LYS A 137 3.48 0.13 4.40
CA LYS A 137 3.56 0.67 5.76
C LYS A 137 3.10 2.12 5.86
N GLY A 138 2.96 2.61 7.09
CA GLY A 138 2.48 3.96 7.40
C GLY A 138 1.23 4.35 6.62
N LEU A 139 1.26 5.55 6.05
CA LEU A 139 0.14 6.17 5.34
C LEU A 139 -0.02 5.75 3.87
N TYR A 140 0.97 5.06 3.29
CA TYR A 140 1.02 4.77 1.85
C TYR A 140 -0.08 3.80 1.40
N LYS A 141 -0.42 2.80 2.24
CA LYS A 141 -1.53 1.86 2.02
C LYS A 141 -2.90 2.54 1.88
N TYR A 142 -3.08 3.71 2.49
CA TYR A 142 -4.33 4.46 2.45
C TYR A 142 -4.44 5.36 1.21
N VAL A 143 -3.31 5.91 0.73
CA VAL A 143 -3.24 6.64 -0.56
C VAL A 143 -3.69 5.73 -1.69
N GLN A 144 -3.09 4.55 -1.74
CA GLN A 144 -3.28 3.62 -2.83
C GLN A 144 -4.58 2.84 -2.70
N ALA A 145 -5.38 3.00 -1.64
CA ALA A 145 -6.55 2.15 -1.36
C ALA A 145 -7.51 1.98 -2.56
N LYS A 146 -7.83 3.04 -3.31
CA LYS A 146 -8.64 2.95 -4.54
C LYS A 146 -7.91 2.30 -5.72
N ASN A 147 -6.60 2.49 -5.83
CA ASN A 147 -5.79 1.83 -6.85
C ASN A 147 -5.60 0.34 -6.53
N ILE A 148 -5.44 -0.01 -5.24
CA ILE A 148 -5.40 -1.38 -4.72
C ILE A 148 -6.75 -2.07 -4.98
N GLU A 149 -7.89 -1.41 -4.71
CA GLU A 149 -9.22 -1.95 -5.06
C GLU A 149 -9.29 -2.26 -6.55
N LYS A 150 -8.96 -1.28 -7.40
CA LYS A 150 -9.02 -1.43 -8.86
C LYS A 150 -8.10 -2.55 -9.35
N THR A 151 -6.82 -2.52 -8.99
CA THR A 151 -5.84 -3.54 -9.38
C THR A 151 -6.23 -4.92 -8.87
N ALA A 152 -6.78 -5.05 -7.66
CA ALA A 152 -7.25 -6.33 -7.14
C ALA A 152 -8.44 -6.88 -7.94
N ILE A 153 -9.41 -6.03 -8.29
CA ILE A 153 -10.57 -6.41 -9.12
C ILE A 153 -10.15 -6.78 -10.54
N ASP A 154 -9.27 -5.98 -11.15
CA ASP A 154 -8.81 -6.20 -12.53
C ASP A 154 -7.94 -7.47 -12.64
N LEU A 155 -7.05 -7.74 -11.66
CA LEU A 155 -6.28 -8.99 -11.59
C LEU A 155 -7.16 -10.23 -11.35
N ASN A 156 -8.19 -10.13 -10.50
CA ASN A 156 -9.15 -11.22 -10.31
C ASN A 156 -9.93 -11.51 -11.60
N ARG A 157 -10.32 -10.47 -12.35
CA ARG A 157 -10.98 -10.64 -13.66
C ARG A 157 -10.04 -11.30 -14.69
N GLU A 158 -8.79 -10.84 -14.77
CA GLU A 158 -7.78 -11.43 -15.67
C GLU A 158 -7.53 -12.92 -15.35
N PHE A 159 -7.48 -13.26 -14.07
CA PHE A 159 -7.36 -14.64 -13.59
C PHE A 159 -8.59 -15.48 -13.95
N ASP A 160 -9.80 -15.00 -13.67
CA ASP A 160 -11.03 -15.74 -13.93
C ASP A 160 -11.27 -15.98 -15.42
N SER A 161 -10.97 -15.00 -16.27
CA SER A 161 -10.98 -15.17 -17.73
C SER A 161 -9.97 -16.23 -18.19
N THR A 162 -8.77 -16.23 -17.62
CA THR A 162 -7.73 -17.21 -17.97
C THR A 162 -8.10 -18.63 -17.52
N ILE A 163 -8.73 -18.77 -16.36
CA ILE A 163 -9.22 -20.05 -15.84
C ILE A 163 -10.40 -20.59 -16.64
N GLN A 164 -11.30 -19.72 -17.13
CA GLN A 164 -12.39 -20.13 -18.03
C GLN A 164 -11.85 -20.67 -19.36
N LEU A 165 -10.83 -20.03 -19.94
CA LEU A 165 -10.13 -20.48 -21.16
C LEU A 165 -9.36 -21.80 -21.00
N LEU A 166 -9.23 -22.31 -19.77
CA LEU A 166 -8.62 -23.61 -19.46
C LEU A 166 -9.66 -24.70 -19.15
N GLU A 167 -10.95 -24.37 -19.22
CA GLU A 167 -12.10 -25.28 -19.06
C GLU A 167 -12.09 -26.14 -17.79
N PHE A 168 -11.42 -25.69 -16.72
CA PHE A 168 -11.29 -26.46 -15.49
C PHE A 168 -12.65 -26.65 -14.78
N ALA A 169 -13.20 -27.86 -14.84
CA ALA A 169 -14.53 -28.20 -14.35
C ALA A 169 -14.83 -27.87 -12.86
N LEU A 170 -13.79 -27.71 -12.02
CA LEU A 170 -13.93 -27.33 -10.61
C LEU A 170 -14.16 -25.81 -10.39
N MET A 171 -14.09 -24.98 -11.44
CA MET A 171 -13.90 -23.52 -11.31
C MET A 171 -15.16 -22.67 -11.47
N ILE A 172 -16.32 -23.30 -11.73
CA ILE A 172 -17.60 -22.62 -11.94
C ILE A 172 -18.02 -21.75 -10.72
N ASP A 173 -17.48 -22.02 -9.54
CA ASP A 173 -17.81 -21.33 -8.28
C ASP A 173 -17.18 -19.92 -8.15
N PHE A 174 -16.09 -19.59 -8.87
CA PHE A 174 -15.45 -18.27 -8.72
C PHE A 174 -16.31 -17.11 -9.24
N ASN A 175 -17.02 -17.31 -10.35
CA ASN A 175 -17.99 -16.35 -10.87
C ASN A 175 -19.15 -16.15 -9.88
N ALA A 176 -19.61 -17.23 -9.22
CA ALA A 176 -20.64 -17.16 -8.19
C ALA A 176 -20.14 -16.51 -6.88
N ARG A 177 -18.82 -16.47 -6.64
CA ARG A 177 -18.19 -15.85 -5.47
C ARG A 177 -17.76 -14.39 -5.68
N ALA A 178 -17.70 -13.91 -6.93
CA ALA A 178 -17.17 -12.59 -7.27
C ALA A 178 -17.75 -11.44 -6.44
N ASP A 179 -19.06 -11.40 -6.19
CA ASP A 179 -19.69 -10.37 -5.36
C ASP A 179 -19.24 -10.40 -3.89
N ILE A 180 -19.04 -11.60 -3.35
CA ILE A 180 -18.60 -11.80 -1.96
C ILE A 180 -17.13 -11.41 -1.83
N ASP A 181 -16.30 -11.73 -2.82
CA ASP A 181 -14.89 -11.38 -2.84
C ASP A 181 -14.67 -9.88 -3.09
N ASN A 182 -15.40 -9.28 -4.03
CA ASN A 182 -15.43 -7.83 -4.21
C ASN A 182 -15.90 -7.10 -2.95
N LYS A 183 -16.86 -7.67 -2.21
CA LYS A 183 -17.25 -7.16 -0.89
C LYS A 183 -16.12 -7.27 0.13
N LYS A 184 -15.43 -8.41 0.24
CA LYS A 184 -14.25 -8.57 1.13
C LYS A 184 -13.17 -7.53 0.82
N ILE A 185 -12.86 -7.31 -0.46
CA ILE A 185 -11.89 -6.31 -0.94
C ILE A 185 -12.34 -4.92 -0.53
N ARG A 186 -13.59 -4.53 -0.86
CA ARG A 186 -14.14 -3.23 -0.49
C ARG A 186 -14.14 -2.98 1.01
N THR A 187 -14.46 -3.96 1.84
CA THR A 187 -14.43 -3.76 3.30
C THR A 187 -13.00 -3.51 3.83
N ASP A 188 -11.96 -4.12 3.23
CA ASP A 188 -10.55 -3.78 3.55
C ASP A 188 -10.25 -2.31 3.17
N ILE A 189 -10.77 -1.83 2.05
CA ILE A 189 -10.55 -0.47 1.52
C ILE A 189 -11.40 0.60 2.22
N GLU A 190 -12.61 0.27 2.64
CA GLU A 190 -13.54 1.10 3.41
C GLU A 190 -13.00 1.33 4.81
N GLU A 191 -12.56 0.28 5.53
CA GLU A 191 -11.92 0.41 6.86
C GLU A 191 -10.64 1.26 6.81
N LEU A 192 -9.88 1.21 5.72
CA LEU A 192 -8.74 2.12 5.50
C LEU A 192 -9.22 3.57 5.28
N SER A 193 -10.27 3.78 4.49
CA SER A 193 -10.76 5.12 4.14
C SER A 193 -11.45 5.83 5.32
N GLU A 194 -12.25 5.11 6.09
CA GLU A 194 -12.94 5.57 7.31
C GLU A 194 -11.93 5.94 8.41
N TYR A 195 -10.85 5.16 8.55
CA TYR A 195 -9.76 5.45 9.49
C TYR A 195 -9.11 6.83 9.27
N LEU A 196 -8.91 7.24 8.01
CA LEU A 196 -8.35 8.56 7.69
C LEU A 196 -9.29 9.71 8.05
N GLN A 197 -10.58 9.60 7.69
CA GLN A 197 -11.61 10.59 7.97
C GLN A 197 -11.83 10.85 9.46
N HIS A 198 -11.28 10.00 10.33
CA HIS A 198 -11.51 10.04 11.76
C HIS A 198 -10.24 10.30 12.60
N ILE A 199 -9.05 10.16 12.00
CA ILE A 199 -7.82 10.83 12.47
C ILE A 199 -7.90 12.36 12.27
N GLU A 200 -8.72 12.80 11.31
CA GLU A 200 -8.86 14.18 10.81
C GLU A 200 -9.53 15.16 11.80
N GLY A 201 -9.09 15.15 13.07
CA GLY A 201 -9.59 15.99 14.16
C GLY A 201 -9.29 17.49 14.05
N GLY A 202 -9.23 18.06 12.84
CA GLY A 202 -9.14 19.51 12.70
C GLY A 202 -8.89 20.15 11.32
N LEU A 203 -8.81 19.41 10.21
CA LEU A 203 -8.49 19.99 8.88
C LEU A 203 -9.69 20.13 7.93
N THR A 204 -10.87 19.61 8.28
CA THR A 204 -12.08 19.63 7.44
C THR A 204 -13.18 20.55 7.96
N ASP A 205 -12.85 21.84 8.14
CA ASP A 205 -13.85 22.88 7.91
C ASP A 205 -14.16 22.92 6.40
N THR A 206 -15.18 22.14 6.03
CA THR A 206 -15.82 22.05 4.71
C THR A 206 -15.00 21.48 3.54
N ASN A 207 -15.46 20.34 3.00
CA ASN A 207 -15.26 19.87 1.63
C ASN A 207 -13.84 19.75 1.04
N LYS A 208 -12.76 19.90 1.82
CA LYS A 208 -11.41 19.57 1.35
C LYS A 208 -11.22 18.06 1.31
N ASN A 209 -10.69 17.58 0.20
CA ASN A 209 -10.58 16.15 -0.07
C ASN A 209 -9.64 15.49 0.95
N VAL A 210 -10.02 14.30 1.44
CA VAL A 210 -9.17 13.39 2.24
C VAL A 210 -7.79 13.19 1.61
N SER A 211 -7.66 13.32 0.29
CA SER A 211 -6.37 13.30 -0.43
C SER A 211 -5.40 14.41 -0.01
N GLU A 212 -5.85 15.60 0.38
CA GLU A 212 -4.96 16.71 0.79
C GLU A 212 -4.31 16.39 2.14
N VAL A 213 -5.10 15.98 3.14
CA VAL A 213 -4.59 15.56 4.45
C VAL A 213 -3.71 14.32 4.32
N VAL A 214 -4.10 13.35 3.49
CA VAL A 214 -3.23 12.21 3.16
C VAL A 214 -1.91 12.65 2.52
N VAL A 215 -1.90 13.63 1.60
CA VAL A 215 -0.66 14.17 1.01
C VAL A 215 0.20 14.87 2.06
N GLN A 216 -0.39 15.66 2.97
CA GLN A 216 0.32 16.30 4.08
C GLN A 216 0.95 15.26 5.02
N LEU A 217 0.17 14.25 5.44
CA LEU A 217 0.62 13.16 6.30
C LEU A 217 1.72 12.31 5.63
N ASN A 218 1.65 12.05 4.32
CA ASN A 218 2.72 11.35 3.59
C ASN A 218 3.97 12.20 3.42
N ALA A 219 3.83 13.50 3.16
CA ALA A 219 4.95 14.43 3.17
C ALA A 219 5.63 14.42 4.55
N LEU A 220 4.84 14.33 5.63
CA LEU A 220 5.32 14.17 6.99
C LEU A 220 6.12 12.87 7.17
N ASN A 221 5.54 11.71 6.84
CA ASN A 221 6.16 10.40 7.01
C ASN A 221 7.46 10.26 6.20
N ASN A 222 7.45 10.71 4.94
CA ASN A 222 8.65 10.73 4.09
C ASN A 222 9.73 11.67 4.65
N THR A 223 9.33 12.81 5.22
CA THR A 223 10.26 13.74 5.87
C THR A 223 10.85 13.14 7.14
N MET A 224 10.04 12.53 8.00
CA MET A 224 10.49 11.83 9.21
C MET A 224 11.50 10.73 8.86
N ASN A 225 11.16 9.85 7.91
CA ASN A 225 12.05 8.76 7.48
C ASN A 225 13.40 9.25 6.91
N GLN A 226 13.48 10.47 6.38
CA GLN A 226 14.76 11.07 5.94
C GLN A 226 15.60 11.62 7.09
N TYR A 227 14.99 12.12 8.17
CA TYR A 227 15.70 12.58 9.37
C TYR A 227 16.12 11.41 10.28
N ILE A 228 15.26 10.39 10.44
CA ILE A 228 15.51 9.21 11.28
C ILE A 228 16.74 8.42 10.79
N ASN A 229 16.96 8.36 9.47
CA ASN A 229 18.10 7.65 8.86
C ASN A 229 19.46 8.40 8.97
N GLY A 230 19.64 9.26 9.97
CA GLY A 230 20.97 9.72 10.40
C GLY A 230 21.65 10.77 9.54
N LYS A 231 20.92 11.50 8.68
CA LYS A 231 21.42 12.80 8.21
C LYS A 231 21.53 13.73 9.42
N GLN A 232 22.67 14.41 9.57
CA GLN A 232 22.93 15.30 10.70
C GLN A 232 21.80 16.30 10.88
N VAL A 233 21.50 16.60 12.14
CA VAL A 233 20.66 17.75 12.51
C VAL A 233 21.35 19.00 11.97
N ASP A 234 20.73 19.67 10.99
CA ASP A 234 21.16 20.98 10.53
C ASP A 234 21.16 21.92 11.74
N GLU A 235 22.31 22.49 12.11
CA GLU A 235 22.37 23.44 13.23
C GLU A 235 21.50 24.68 12.96
N ASP A 236 21.36 25.05 11.68
CA ASP A 236 20.42 26.05 11.18
C ASP A 236 18.96 25.75 11.55
N ILE A 237 18.53 24.48 11.63
CA ILE A 237 17.17 24.16 12.08
C ILE A 237 16.99 24.57 13.53
N PHE A 238 18.01 24.43 14.38
CA PHE A 238 17.90 24.79 15.79
C PHE A 238 17.91 26.31 16.01
N GLN A 239 18.68 27.04 15.19
CA GLN A 239 18.73 28.52 15.18
C GLN A 239 17.38 29.15 14.75
N ASN A 240 16.71 28.58 13.75
CA ASN A 240 15.45 29.11 13.23
C ASN A 240 14.24 28.96 14.19
N GLU A 241 14.34 28.09 15.21
CA GLU A 241 13.28 27.82 16.18
C GLU A 241 13.46 28.62 17.48
N LEU A 242 14.50 29.45 17.60
CA LEU A 242 14.72 30.31 18.77
C LEU A 242 13.77 31.52 18.77
N LEU A 243 12.77 31.46 19.64
CA LEU A 243 11.92 32.60 20.00
C LEU A 243 12.68 33.51 20.99
N PRO A 244 12.66 34.84 20.80
CA PRO A 244 13.26 35.78 21.77
C PRO A 244 12.65 35.59 23.16
N TYR A 245 13.49 35.43 24.19
CA TYR A 245 12.99 35.27 25.57
C TYR A 245 12.23 36.52 26.06
N THR A 246 12.54 37.69 25.49
CA THR A 246 11.85 38.97 25.73
C THR A 246 10.39 38.99 25.26
N ASP A 247 9.94 38.01 24.47
CA ASP A 247 8.55 37.93 24.00
C ASP A 247 7.59 37.32 25.06
N PHE A 248 8.13 36.95 26.24
CA PHE A 248 7.43 36.20 27.29
C PHE A 248 7.49 36.91 28.65
N ASP A 249 6.36 37.41 29.13
CA ASP A 249 6.21 37.94 30.50
C ASP A 249 5.82 36.81 31.46
N GLU A 250 6.60 36.59 32.53
CA GLU A 250 6.28 35.58 33.55
C GLU A 250 5.06 36.01 34.37
N THR A 251 4.03 35.15 34.48
CA THR A 251 2.82 35.46 35.27
C THR A 251 2.99 35.00 36.71
N GLU A 252 2.53 35.80 37.69
CA GLU A 252 2.56 35.43 39.12
C GLU A 252 1.83 34.08 39.36
N GLY A 253 2.55 33.12 39.94
CA GLY A 253 2.03 31.78 40.19
C GLY A 253 3.00 30.88 40.95
N PRO A 254 2.54 29.72 41.47
CA PRO A 254 3.37 28.82 42.26
C PRO A 254 4.51 28.21 41.44
N THR A 255 5.63 27.94 42.12
CA THR A 255 6.90 27.43 41.57
C THR A 255 6.83 25.97 41.10
N LYS A 256 6.02 25.70 40.05
CA LYS A 256 6.00 24.41 39.34
C LYS A 256 7.16 24.29 38.33
N LYS A 257 7.47 23.07 37.91
CA LYS A 257 8.52 22.73 36.91
C LYS A 257 8.21 23.25 35.50
N VAL A 258 6.92 23.46 35.21
CA VAL A 258 6.40 24.14 34.03
C VAL A 258 5.84 25.48 34.50
N ARG A 259 6.17 26.56 33.80
CA ARG A 259 5.78 27.93 34.17
C ARG A 259 4.86 28.52 33.12
N LYS A 260 3.87 29.30 33.57
CA LYS A 260 2.96 30.04 32.69
C LYS A 260 3.58 31.39 32.33
N PHE A 261 3.60 31.68 31.04
CA PHE A 261 4.04 32.96 30.51
C PHE A 261 2.95 33.55 29.64
N LYS A 262 2.87 34.88 29.60
CA LYS A 262 2.08 35.64 28.66
C LYS A 262 2.95 35.97 27.46
N ARG A 263 2.47 35.68 26.25
CA ARG A 263 3.11 35.98 24.98
C ARG A 263 2.30 37.02 24.23
N ILE A 264 2.96 37.99 23.59
CA ILE A 264 2.29 38.95 22.70
C ILE A 264 2.73 38.67 21.27
N LYS A 265 1.83 38.14 20.43
CA LYS A 265 2.11 37.88 19.00
C LYS A 265 1.06 38.57 18.14
N ASN A 266 1.49 39.40 17.20
CA ASN A 266 0.62 40.16 16.27
C ASN A 266 -0.50 40.97 16.97
N GLY A 267 -0.29 41.44 18.20
CA GLY A 267 -1.28 42.18 18.99
C GLY A 267 -2.30 41.32 19.76
N ILE A 268 -2.21 39.99 19.68
CA ILE A 268 -3.01 39.06 20.50
C ILE A 268 -2.19 38.67 21.74
N ASN A 269 -2.82 38.76 22.91
CA ASN A 269 -2.29 38.17 24.14
C ASN A 269 -2.63 36.67 24.15
N ASP A 270 -1.62 35.84 24.25
CA ASP A 270 -1.74 34.37 24.31
C ASP A 270 -0.99 33.85 25.55
N PHE A 271 -1.34 32.64 26.02
CA PHE A 271 -0.67 32.01 27.15
C PHE A 271 0.11 30.77 26.70
N VAL A 272 1.37 30.70 27.14
CA VAL A 272 2.27 29.61 26.79
C VAL A 272 2.85 28.95 28.04
N ALA A 273 3.21 27.68 27.89
CA ALA A 273 4.00 26.95 28.87
C ALA A 273 5.48 26.99 28.45
N LEU A 274 6.36 27.42 29.36
CA LEU A 274 7.80 27.23 29.24
C LEU A 274 8.24 26.11 30.18
N GLN A 275 8.84 25.07 29.61
CA GLN A 275 9.44 23.97 30.34
C GLN A 275 10.96 23.97 30.15
N LEU A 276 11.73 24.07 31.23
CA LEU A 276 13.19 23.89 31.19
C LEU A 276 13.51 22.44 30.77
N VAL A 277 14.24 22.29 29.66
CA VAL A 277 14.61 20.98 29.09
C VAL A 277 16.12 20.70 29.15
N ALA A 278 16.97 21.72 29.06
CA ALA A 278 18.42 21.61 29.30
C ALA A 278 19.00 22.86 29.95
N ASP A 279 20.15 22.68 30.58
CA ASP A 279 21.00 23.71 31.19
C ASP A 279 22.50 23.38 30.99
N GLU A 280 23.39 24.15 31.62
CA GLU A 280 24.85 23.96 31.59
C GLU A 280 25.31 22.58 32.08
N SER A 281 24.53 21.92 32.95
CA SER A 281 24.87 20.61 33.51
C SER A 281 24.44 19.43 32.63
N SER A 282 23.65 19.69 31.59
CA SER A 282 23.04 18.69 30.72
C SER A 282 24.05 18.13 29.71
N LYS A 283 24.12 16.80 29.58
CA LYS A 283 25.10 16.13 28.71
C LYS A 283 24.74 16.29 27.23
N GLU A 284 25.71 16.07 26.35
CA GLU A 284 25.49 16.17 24.90
C GLU A 284 24.43 15.15 24.40
N ASP A 285 24.37 13.95 25.00
CA ASP A 285 23.30 12.98 24.73
C ASP A 285 21.90 13.52 25.11
N ASP A 286 21.79 14.27 26.21
CA ASP A 286 20.53 14.88 26.65
C ASP A 286 20.12 16.00 25.68
N LYS A 287 21.07 16.84 25.26
CA LYS A 287 20.88 17.88 24.22
C LYS A 287 20.45 17.26 22.88
N ASN A 288 21.02 16.11 22.50
CA ASN A 288 20.63 15.39 21.30
C ASN A 288 19.23 14.76 21.41
N ASN A 289 18.81 14.28 22.58
CA ASN A 289 17.43 13.85 22.80
C ASN A 289 16.43 15.01 22.64
N ILE A 290 16.80 16.23 23.07
CA ILE A 290 15.98 17.44 22.89
C ILE A 290 15.90 17.87 21.42
N LYS A 291 17.03 17.84 20.68
CA LYS A 291 17.04 18.05 19.21
C LYS A 291 16.07 17.10 18.50
N ASN A 292 16.03 15.83 18.89
CA ASN A 292 15.09 14.84 18.37
C ASN A 292 13.63 15.17 18.74
N GLN A 293 13.35 15.50 20.01
CA GLN A 293 12.02 15.88 20.48
C GLN A 293 11.45 17.09 19.71
N VAL A 294 12.25 18.14 19.52
CA VAL A 294 11.87 19.35 18.78
C VAL A 294 11.62 19.03 17.30
N THR A 295 12.48 18.20 16.70
CA THR A 295 12.31 17.77 15.30
C THR A 295 11.01 16.99 15.09
N ILE A 296 10.64 16.14 16.06
CA ILE A 296 9.36 15.44 16.08
C ILE A 296 8.21 16.44 16.23
N LEU A 297 8.18 17.23 17.31
CA LEU A 297 7.09 18.16 17.64
C LEU A 297 6.75 19.13 16.50
N ARG A 298 7.76 19.73 15.85
CA ARG A 298 7.58 20.61 14.68
C ARG A 298 6.86 19.93 13.51
N LYS A 299 6.93 18.61 13.40
CA LYS A 299 6.21 17.86 12.37
C LYS A 299 4.82 17.43 12.83
N LEU A 300 4.55 17.40 14.13
CA LEU A 300 3.24 17.03 14.68
C LEU A 300 2.27 18.23 14.82
N GLU A 301 2.70 19.46 14.46
CA GLU A 301 1.95 20.72 14.67
C GLU A 301 0.50 20.72 14.12
N GLU A 302 0.25 19.99 13.05
CA GLU A 302 -1.08 19.87 12.41
C GLU A 302 -2.10 19.02 13.22
N CYS A 303 -1.68 18.31 14.28
CA CYS A 303 -2.55 17.41 15.03
C CYS A 303 -3.15 18.05 16.28
N ARG A 304 -4.46 18.33 16.26
CA ARG A 304 -5.20 18.97 17.37
C ARG A 304 -5.13 18.19 18.70
N ASN A 305 -4.94 16.87 18.68
CA ASN A 305 -4.82 16.03 19.89
C ASN A 305 -3.36 15.81 20.35
N ILE A 306 -2.42 16.59 19.80
CA ILE A 306 -1.04 16.67 20.26
C ILE A 306 -0.80 18.11 20.76
N ILE A 307 0.00 18.26 21.80
CA ILE A 307 0.31 19.57 22.36
C ILE A 307 1.02 20.45 21.32
N GLN A 308 0.48 21.63 21.06
CA GLN A 308 1.02 22.55 20.08
C GLN A 308 2.37 23.08 20.55
N PHE A 309 3.37 22.91 19.70
CA PHE A 309 4.73 23.37 19.90
C PHE A 309 4.95 24.68 19.14
N PHE A 310 5.55 25.68 19.80
CA PHE A 310 5.75 27.00 19.21
C PHE A 310 7.21 27.33 18.88
N GLY A 311 8.16 26.58 19.43
CA GLY A 311 9.60 26.84 19.30
C GLY A 311 10.36 26.56 20.59
N LEU A 312 11.65 26.87 20.57
CA LEU A 312 12.52 26.93 21.74
C LEU A 312 12.72 28.38 22.17
N THR A 313 13.11 28.61 23.42
CA THR A 313 13.66 29.90 23.83
C THR A 313 14.82 29.72 24.82
N THR A 314 15.67 30.73 24.93
CA THR A 314 16.81 30.74 25.86
C THR A 314 16.99 32.12 26.48
N SER A 315 17.14 32.16 27.80
CA SER A 315 17.34 33.39 28.57
C SER A 315 18.78 33.91 28.50
N ASP A 316 19.75 33.00 28.37
CA ASP A 316 21.18 33.24 28.56
C ASP A 316 22.08 32.45 27.58
N GLY A 317 21.49 31.76 26.61
CA GLY A 317 22.18 30.82 25.70
C GLY A 317 22.42 29.43 26.29
N ASN A 318 22.42 29.32 27.62
CA ASN A 318 22.81 28.12 28.36
C ASN A 318 21.61 27.29 28.84
N LYS A 319 20.48 27.93 29.17
CA LYS A 319 19.22 27.27 29.51
C LYS A 319 18.30 27.21 28.30
N TRP A 320 17.81 26.02 27.97
CA TRP A 320 16.87 25.79 26.88
C TRP A 320 15.48 25.50 27.44
N TYR A 321 14.50 26.26 26.97
CA TYR A 321 13.09 26.12 27.32
C TYR A 321 12.28 25.68 26.10
N LEU A 322 11.49 24.62 26.27
CA LEU A 322 10.49 24.21 25.29
C LEU A 322 9.25 25.12 25.46
N VAL A 323 8.79 25.73 24.36
CA VAL A 323 7.61 26.60 24.35
C VAL A 323 6.44 25.85 23.71
N THR A 324 5.37 25.62 24.48
CA THR A 324 4.13 25.00 23.99
C THR A 324 2.91 25.86 24.35
N GLU A 325 1.74 25.51 23.81
CA GLU A 325 0.47 26.04 24.32
C GLU A 325 0.34 25.79 25.84
N TRP A 326 -0.36 26.69 26.52
CA TRP A 326 -0.78 26.51 27.89
C TRP A 326 -2.00 25.59 27.95
N ALA A 327 -2.10 24.79 29.03
CA ALA A 327 -3.23 23.91 29.29
C ALA A 327 -3.85 24.31 30.63
N GLU A 328 -5.01 24.98 30.61
CA GLU A 328 -5.65 25.60 31.78
C GLU A 328 -5.96 24.63 32.89
N HIS A 329 -6.21 23.38 32.54
CA HIS A 329 -6.65 22.32 33.45
C HIS A 329 -5.52 21.35 33.82
N GLY A 330 -4.27 21.68 33.51
CA GLY A 330 -3.10 20.87 33.85
C GLY A 330 -3.11 19.52 33.14
N ASN A 331 -2.59 18.49 33.82
CA ASN A 331 -2.65 17.13 33.30
C ASN A 331 -3.93 16.38 33.73
N LEU A 332 -4.30 15.33 33.00
CA LEU A 332 -5.53 14.55 33.20
C LEU A 332 -5.69 14.02 34.63
N ARG A 333 -4.58 13.68 35.32
CA ARG A 333 -4.60 13.22 36.71
C ARG A 333 -4.76 14.34 37.72
N GLU A 334 -4.27 15.55 37.44
CA GLU A 334 -4.66 16.75 38.19
C GLU A 334 -6.16 17.03 37.96
N TYR A 335 -6.61 16.99 36.70
CA TYR A 335 -7.97 17.30 36.31
C TYR A 335 -9.05 16.42 36.98
N TYR A 336 -8.96 15.08 36.90
CA TYR A 336 -9.99 14.24 37.52
C TYR A 336 -9.96 14.31 39.07
N LYS A 337 -8.82 14.67 39.67
CA LYS A 337 -8.72 14.87 41.13
C LYS A 337 -9.34 16.19 41.60
N GLU A 338 -9.36 17.21 40.74
CA GLU A 338 -9.95 18.52 41.04
C GLU A 338 -11.43 18.62 40.63
N PHE A 339 -11.81 18.05 39.49
CA PHE A 339 -13.13 18.19 38.88
C PHE A 339 -13.97 16.90 38.83
N GLY A 340 -13.48 15.80 39.43
CA GLY A 340 -14.20 14.53 39.50
C GLY A 340 -15.40 14.53 40.47
N PRO A 341 -16.36 13.60 40.33
CA PRO A 341 -16.38 12.50 39.37
C PRO A 341 -16.71 12.96 37.95
N LEU A 342 -15.97 12.46 36.96
CA LEU A 342 -16.17 12.86 35.56
C LEU A 342 -17.43 12.21 34.96
N ASP A 343 -18.18 12.97 34.17
CA ASP A 343 -19.33 12.43 33.44
C ASP A 343 -18.89 11.44 32.32
N VAL A 344 -19.82 10.60 31.90
CA VAL A 344 -19.56 9.53 30.91
C VAL A 344 -19.13 10.10 29.55
N ASP A 345 -19.63 11.27 29.17
CA ASP A 345 -19.34 11.84 27.85
C ASP A 345 -17.94 12.41 27.80
N LEU A 346 -17.51 13.06 28.89
CA LEU A 346 -16.16 13.57 29.07
C LEU A 346 -15.13 12.43 29.17
N LYS A 347 -15.46 11.33 29.87
CA LYS A 347 -14.64 10.10 29.86
C LYS A 347 -14.47 9.52 28.46
N LEU A 348 -15.56 9.43 27.69
CA LEU A 348 -15.51 8.97 26.30
C LEU A 348 -14.76 9.95 25.39
N LEU A 349 -14.94 11.26 25.58
CA LEU A 349 -14.27 12.31 24.81
C LEU A 349 -12.76 12.29 25.02
N PHE A 350 -12.28 12.27 26.27
CA PHE A 350 -10.86 12.14 26.57
C PHE A 350 -10.26 10.86 26.01
N ALA A 351 -10.93 9.72 26.17
CA ALA A 351 -10.49 8.46 25.59
C ALA A 351 -10.40 8.52 24.06
N LEU A 352 -11.38 9.15 23.40
CA LEU A 352 -11.44 9.32 21.94
C LEU A 352 -10.33 10.25 21.43
N ASP A 353 -10.10 11.38 22.11
CA ASP A 353 -9.06 12.36 21.78
C ASP A 353 -7.65 11.77 21.92
N ILE A 354 -7.38 11.03 23.00
CA ILE A 354 -6.11 10.32 23.16
C ILE A 354 -5.96 9.25 22.07
N ALA A 355 -7.03 8.52 21.72
CA ALA A 355 -7.02 7.54 20.64
C ALA A 355 -6.76 8.17 19.25
N ARG A 356 -7.23 9.41 18.99
CA ARG A 356 -6.89 10.18 17.78
C ARG A 356 -5.40 10.48 17.72
N GLY A 357 -4.84 11.07 18.79
CA GLY A 357 -3.43 11.40 18.88
C GLY A 357 -2.53 10.16 18.70
N LEU A 358 -2.88 9.05 19.34
CA LEU A 358 -2.14 7.78 19.20
C LEU A 358 -2.25 7.17 17.80
N ASN A 359 -3.41 7.25 17.14
CA ASN A 359 -3.55 6.82 15.74
C ASN A 359 -2.74 7.69 14.77
N PHE A 360 -2.70 9.00 14.99
CA PHE A 360 -1.86 9.92 14.23
C PHE A 360 -0.37 9.54 14.36
N LEU A 361 0.12 9.36 15.59
CA LEU A 361 1.50 8.91 15.85
C LEU A 361 1.81 7.56 15.18
N ARG A 362 0.89 6.60 15.27
CA ARG A 362 1.01 5.29 14.61
C ARG A 362 1.10 5.41 13.09
N ALA A 363 0.36 6.33 12.48
CA ALA A 363 0.31 6.53 11.03
C ALA A 363 1.61 7.15 10.49
N VAL A 364 2.25 8.03 11.29
CA VAL A 364 3.55 8.65 10.99
C VAL A 364 4.75 7.87 11.56
N GLU A 365 4.51 6.62 11.98
CA GLU A 365 5.51 5.64 12.45
C GLU A 365 6.36 6.08 13.65
N ILE A 366 5.78 6.91 14.52
CA ILE A 366 6.37 7.34 15.80
C ILE A 366 5.74 6.58 16.96
N VAL A 367 6.58 6.15 17.91
CA VAL A 367 6.17 5.67 19.23
C VAL A 367 6.41 6.78 20.27
N HIS A 368 5.43 7.06 21.12
CA HIS A 368 5.53 8.04 22.21
C HIS A 368 6.42 7.54 23.36
N ARG A 369 6.28 6.25 23.71
CA ARG A 369 6.97 5.50 24.78
C ARG A 369 6.68 5.87 26.25
N ASP A 370 5.96 6.96 26.53
CA ASP A 370 5.56 7.35 27.90
C ASP A 370 4.08 7.76 27.92
N ILE A 371 3.16 6.82 27.64
CA ILE A 371 1.70 7.07 27.63
C ILE A 371 1.14 6.82 29.03
N ARG A 372 0.64 7.89 29.65
CA ARG A 372 0.17 7.95 31.04
C ARG A 372 -0.61 9.24 31.31
N ALA A 373 -1.44 9.28 32.35
CA ALA A 373 -2.30 10.43 32.62
C ALA A 373 -1.54 11.75 32.87
N GLU A 374 -0.33 11.68 33.45
CA GLU A 374 0.54 12.86 33.65
C GLU A 374 1.02 13.52 32.35
N ASN A 375 1.00 12.78 31.24
CA ASN A 375 1.44 13.25 29.91
C ASN A 375 0.24 13.55 28.99
N ILE A 376 -0.99 13.51 29.50
CA ILE A 376 -2.17 14.03 28.80
C ILE A 376 -2.53 15.37 29.42
N LEU A 377 -2.48 16.44 28.63
CA LEU A 377 -2.86 17.79 29.06
C LEU A 377 -4.31 18.08 28.67
N VAL A 378 -5.01 18.87 29.50
CA VAL A 378 -6.41 19.25 29.30
C VAL A 378 -6.48 20.77 29.11
N THR A 379 -7.06 21.19 27.99
CA THR A 379 -7.31 22.59 27.63
C THR A 379 -8.61 23.11 28.24
N ASP A 380 -8.80 24.42 28.33
CA ASP A 380 -10.06 25.07 28.75
C ASP A 380 -11.31 24.55 28.00
N HIS A 381 -11.16 24.25 26.70
CA HIS A 381 -12.20 23.68 25.83
C HIS A 381 -12.44 22.19 26.06
N ARG A 382 -11.84 21.59 27.11
CA ARG A 382 -11.92 20.16 27.48
C ARG A 382 -11.43 19.21 26.38
N VAL A 383 -10.50 19.66 25.53
CA VAL A 383 -9.80 18.79 24.58
C VAL A 383 -8.60 18.16 25.27
N ALA A 384 -8.47 16.84 25.17
CA ALA A 384 -7.30 16.12 25.66
C ALA A 384 -6.19 16.09 24.60
N LYS A 385 -4.96 16.44 25.01
CA LYS A 385 -3.78 16.51 24.13
C LYS A 385 -2.62 15.71 24.70
N ILE A 386 -1.97 14.91 23.85
CA ILE A 386 -0.76 14.15 24.21
C ILE A 386 0.41 15.12 24.29
N ALA A 387 1.19 15.04 25.37
CA ALA A 387 2.36 15.88 25.64
C ALA A 387 3.57 15.04 26.11
N ASN A 388 4.72 15.70 26.32
CA ASN A 388 5.99 15.09 26.77
C ASN A 388 6.62 14.08 25.78
N PHE A 389 6.98 14.59 24.60
CA PHE A 389 7.65 13.83 23.53
C PHE A 389 9.15 13.54 23.75
N SER A 390 9.68 13.76 24.97
CA SER A 390 11.10 13.53 25.30
C SER A 390 11.53 12.06 25.13
N SER A 391 10.56 11.15 25.28
CA SER A 391 10.74 9.71 25.10
C SER A 391 10.46 9.22 23.68
N SER A 392 9.90 10.07 22.82
CA SER A 392 9.41 9.67 21.49
C SER A 392 10.54 9.41 20.49
N ARG A 393 10.28 8.52 19.53
CA ARG A 393 11.23 8.09 18.48
C ARG A 393 10.53 7.27 17.40
N ALA A 394 11.25 6.89 16.35
CA ALA A 394 10.69 6.04 15.30
C ALA A 394 10.41 4.61 15.79
N VAL A 395 9.39 3.96 15.23
CA VAL A 395 9.15 2.51 15.39
C VAL A 395 10.35 1.68 14.91
N THR A 396 11.16 2.22 13.99
CA THR A 396 12.37 1.57 13.46
C THR A 396 13.56 1.62 14.41
N ASP A 397 13.63 2.55 15.35
CA ASP A 397 14.83 2.83 16.14
C ASP A 397 15.20 1.74 17.14
N VAL A 398 16.49 1.72 17.53
CA VAL A 398 16.98 0.86 18.61
C VAL A 398 16.31 1.26 19.93
N THR A 399 15.81 0.27 20.67
CA THR A 399 15.19 0.50 21.98
C THR A 399 16.25 0.89 23.01
N LYS A 400 16.47 2.19 23.19
CA LYS A 400 17.26 2.71 24.31
C LYS A 400 16.53 2.46 25.63
N ASN A 401 17.26 1.99 26.64
CA ASN A 401 16.77 1.89 28.02
C ASN A 401 16.26 3.26 28.50
N HIS A 402 15.05 3.28 29.06
CA HIS A 402 14.46 4.49 29.59
C HIS A 402 14.63 4.59 31.11
N LYS A 403 14.42 5.77 31.68
CA LYS A 403 14.52 5.97 33.13
C LYS A 403 13.35 5.27 33.83
N THR A 404 13.63 4.14 34.49
CA THR A 404 12.61 3.36 35.21
C THR A 404 12.12 4.12 36.45
N THR A 405 11.10 4.97 36.27
CA THR A 405 10.36 5.59 37.38
C THR A 405 9.17 4.72 37.77
N LEU A 406 8.72 4.83 39.02
CA LEU A 406 7.53 4.13 39.52
C LEU A 406 6.31 4.42 38.62
N GLU A 407 6.12 5.69 38.23
CA GLU A 407 5.02 6.10 37.34
C GLU A 407 5.13 5.55 35.92
N CYS A 408 6.33 5.34 35.35
CA CYS A 408 6.43 4.61 34.08
C CYS A 408 6.03 3.14 34.24
N VAL A 409 6.47 2.48 35.32
CA VAL A 409 6.25 1.04 35.55
C VAL A 409 4.76 0.70 35.67
N ARG A 410 3.94 1.59 36.23
CA ARG A 410 2.46 1.45 36.31
C ARG A 410 1.78 1.20 34.96
N TYR A 411 2.33 1.70 33.85
CA TYR A 411 1.77 1.56 32.50
C TYR A 411 2.63 0.67 31.58
N CYS A 412 3.73 0.10 32.08
CA CYS A 412 4.63 -0.71 31.27
C CYS A 412 4.05 -2.09 30.95
N ALA A 413 4.14 -2.48 29.68
CA ALA A 413 3.76 -3.80 29.22
C ALA A 413 4.68 -4.90 29.82
N PRO A 414 4.15 -6.10 30.12
CA PRO A 414 4.91 -7.16 30.79
C PRO A 414 6.20 -7.54 30.05
N GLU A 415 6.17 -7.60 28.72
CA GLU A 415 7.34 -7.92 27.87
C GLU A 415 8.48 -6.89 27.96
N LYS A 416 8.25 -5.74 28.62
CA LYS A 416 9.27 -4.71 28.91
C LYS A 416 9.81 -4.76 30.34
N LEU A 417 9.07 -5.38 31.27
CA LEU A 417 9.42 -5.43 32.69
C LEU A 417 10.26 -6.66 33.09
N GLY A 418 10.15 -7.77 32.34
CA GLY A 418 10.87 -9.01 32.67
C GLY A 418 12.39 -8.92 32.55
N SER A 419 13.12 -9.69 33.37
CA SER A 419 14.59 -9.68 33.53
C SER A 419 15.42 -10.01 32.28
N ARG A 420 14.78 -10.30 31.13
CA ARG A 420 15.39 -10.43 29.80
C ARG A 420 14.69 -9.51 28.78
N SER A 421 14.50 -8.25 29.14
CA SER A 421 13.90 -7.20 28.31
C SER A 421 14.77 -6.86 27.08
N GLN A 422 14.79 -7.79 26.11
CA GLN A 422 15.41 -7.65 24.79
C GLN A 422 14.35 -7.40 23.69
N SER A 423 13.06 -7.43 24.04
CA SER A 423 11.98 -7.20 23.08
C SER A 423 11.95 -5.73 22.65
N LYS A 424 12.00 -5.45 21.34
CA LYS A 424 11.93 -4.09 20.80
C LYS A 424 10.63 -3.41 21.23
N TYR A 425 10.69 -2.15 21.67
CA TYR A 425 9.49 -1.36 21.95
C TYR A 425 8.75 -1.07 20.64
N ASP A 426 7.44 -1.31 20.63
CA ASP A 426 6.60 -1.34 19.44
C ASP A 426 5.19 -0.79 19.74
N THR A 427 4.32 -0.75 18.74
CA THR A 427 2.93 -0.31 18.90
C THR A 427 2.14 -1.18 19.89
N LYS A 428 2.39 -2.50 19.99
CA LYS A 428 1.69 -3.35 20.96
C LYS A 428 2.05 -3.00 22.40
N SER A 429 3.27 -2.52 22.62
CA SER A 429 3.73 -1.96 23.91
C SER A 429 2.96 -0.68 24.26
N GLU A 430 2.70 0.21 23.30
CA GLU A 430 1.92 1.44 23.52
C GLU A 430 0.43 1.17 23.75
N ILE A 431 -0.15 0.24 22.99
CA ILE A 431 -1.55 -0.19 23.14
C ILE A 431 -1.81 -0.67 24.57
N TYR A 432 -0.86 -1.38 25.16
CA TYR A 432 -0.94 -1.78 26.57
C TYR A 432 -0.96 -0.56 27.51
N SER A 433 -0.03 0.38 27.35
CA SER A 433 0.01 1.61 28.17
C SER A 433 -1.27 2.44 28.02
N PHE A 434 -1.83 2.52 26.82
CA PHE A 434 -3.12 3.14 26.57
C PHE A 434 -4.28 2.37 27.22
N GLY A 435 -4.25 1.03 27.24
CA GLY A 435 -5.23 0.21 27.94
C GLY A 435 -5.28 0.48 29.45
N ILE A 436 -4.13 0.67 30.08
CA ILE A 436 -4.04 1.10 31.49
C ILE A 436 -4.60 2.52 31.68
N LEU A 437 -4.31 3.43 30.75
CA LEU A 437 -4.84 4.80 30.77
C LEU A 437 -6.37 4.87 30.56
N LEU A 438 -6.94 3.99 29.73
CA LEU A 438 -8.40 3.84 29.59
C LEU A 438 -9.04 3.34 30.90
N TRP A 439 -8.37 2.44 31.62
CA TRP A 439 -8.83 2.02 32.95
C TRP A 439 -8.77 3.18 33.96
N GLU A 440 -7.70 4.00 33.96
CA GLU A 440 -7.58 5.17 34.85
C GLU A 440 -8.63 6.26 34.55
N ILE A 441 -8.97 6.50 33.27
CA ILE A 441 -10.07 7.37 32.87
C ILE A 441 -11.42 6.85 33.37
N ALA A 442 -11.62 5.53 33.37
CA ALA A 442 -12.87 4.93 33.82
C ALA A 442 -13.04 4.99 35.34
N GLU A 443 -11.99 4.64 36.08
CA GLU A 443 -12.00 4.44 37.53
C GLU A 443 -11.57 5.67 38.33
N GLU A 444 -10.95 6.67 37.70
CA GLU A 444 -10.44 7.91 38.33
C GLU A 444 -9.46 7.62 39.48
N ARG A 445 -8.67 6.54 39.34
CA ARG A 445 -7.71 6.05 40.35
C ARG A 445 -6.35 5.80 39.72
N VAL A 446 -5.29 6.01 40.51
CA VAL A 446 -3.92 5.78 40.07
C VAL A 446 -3.69 4.28 39.89
N PRO A 447 -3.17 3.78 38.74
CA PRO A 447 -2.94 2.36 38.56
C PRO A 447 -1.94 1.82 39.60
N TYR A 448 -2.32 0.75 40.29
CA TYR A 448 -1.59 0.13 41.40
C TYR A 448 -1.31 1.07 42.58
N GLU A 449 -2.22 2.02 42.91
CA GLU A 449 -2.04 3.07 43.93
C GLU A 449 -1.49 2.56 45.27
N ASN A 450 -1.94 1.38 45.73
CA ASN A 450 -1.50 0.75 46.98
C ASN A 450 -0.07 0.16 46.94
N HIS A 451 0.61 0.22 45.79
CA HIS A 451 1.95 -0.30 45.58
C HIS A 451 2.93 0.84 45.27
N ASN A 452 3.92 0.99 46.16
CA ASN A 452 4.95 2.03 46.07
C ASN A 452 6.32 1.51 45.60
N ASP A 453 6.41 0.21 45.30
CA ASP A 453 7.64 -0.45 44.89
C ASP A 453 7.55 -1.01 43.46
N ILE A 454 8.61 -0.76 42.68
CA ILE A 454 8.75 -1.16 41.28
C ILE A 454 8.80 -2.69 41.15
N VAL A 455 9.45 -3.39 42.09
CA VAL A 455 9.57 -4.86 42.03
C VAL A 455 8.21 -5.51 42.27
N THR A 456 7.44 -5.00 43.23
CA THR A 456 6.07 -5.45 43.55
C THR A 456 5.12 -5.28 42.37
N ILE A 457 5.12 -4.11 41.70
CA ILE A 457 4.30 -3.91 40.49
C ILE A 457 4.78 -4.82 39.36
N THR A 458 6.10 -4.99 39.21
CA THR A 458 6.68 -5.89 38.19
C THR A 458 6.23 -7.35 38.39
N ASP A 459 6.29 -7.87 39.62
CA ASP A 459 5.83 -9.22 39.97
C ASP A 459 4.31 -9.41 39.73
N LEU A 460 3.50 -8.43 40.14
CA LEU A 460 2.06 -8.41 39.83
C LEU A 460 1.78 -8.47 38.32
N VAL A 461 2.46 -7.61 37.55
CA VAL A 461 2.22 -7.44 36.11
C VAL A 461 2.76 -8.59 35.28
N TYR A 462 3.97 -9.06 35.59
CA TYR A 462 4.76 -10.01 34.79
C TYR A 462 4.59 -11.46 35.23
N GLU A 463 4.68 -11.78 36.52
CA GLU A 463 4.55 -13.16 37.01
C GLU A 463 3.08 -13.52 37.23
N LYS A 464 2.36 -12.73 38.02
CA LYS A 464 0.96 -13.00 38.41
C LYS A 464 -0.07 -12.62 37.35
N LYS A 465 0.34 -11.93 36.27
CA LYS A 465 -0.51 -11.41 35.18
C LYS A 465 -1.70 -10.55 35.67
N TYR A 466 -1.59 -9.96 36.85
CA TYR A 466 -2.66 -9.21 37.51
C TYR A 466 -2.90 -7.85 36.86
N ARG A 467 -4.17 -7.48 36.71
CA ARG A 467 -4.65 -6.16 36.29
C ARG A 467 -5.76 -5.74 37.23
N GLU A 468 -5.90 -4.45 37.48
CA GLU A 468 -7.02 -3.97 38.29
C GLU A 468 -8.37 -4.20 37.60
N PRO A 469 -9.40 -4.62 38.35
CA PRO A 469 -10.75 -4.74 37.81
C PRO A 469 -11.38 -3.37 37.55
N PHE A 470 -12.38 -3.34 36.69
CA PHE A 470 -13.34 -2.23 36.63
C PHE A 470 -14.36 -2.39 37.75
N SER A 471 -14.81 -1.29 38.34
CA SER A 471 -15.85 -1.29 39.37
C SER A 471 -17.18 -1.80 38.81
N GLU A 472 -17.91 -2.61 39.58
CA GLU A 472 -19.23 -3.13 39.17
C GLU A 472 -20.25 -2.01 38.90
N SER A 473 -20.08 -0.87 39.56
CA SER A 473 -20.86 0.36 39.42
C SER A 473 -20.36 1.31 38.32
N SER A 474 -19.35 0.93 37.53
CA SER A 474 -18.75 1.81 36.52
C SER A 474 -19.81 2.28 35.50
N PRO A 475 -20.00 3.60 35.31
CA PRO A 475 -21.06 4.13 34.45
C PRO A 475 -20.73 4.03 32.95
N LEU A 476 -19.53 3.55 32.61
CA LEU A 476 -19.09 3.37 31.22
C LEU A 476 -19.67 2.09 30.59
N PRO A 477 -20.09 2.13 29.32
CA PRO A 477 -20.62 0.96 28.61
C PRO A 477 -19.68 -0.25 28.65
N LYS A 478 -20.24 -1.47 28.77
CA LYS A 478 -19.44 -2.72 28.82
C LYS A 478 -18.44 -2.86 27.67
N GLN A 479 -18.75 -2.34 26.49
CA GLN A 479 -17.85 -2.35 25.32
C GLN A 479 -16.54 -1.55 25.57
N TYR A 480 -16.59 -0.46 26.36
CA TYR A 480 -15.39 0.29 26.79
C TYR A 480 -14.51 -0.59 27.68
N GLN A 481 -15.12 -1.23 28.68
CA GLN A 481 -14.40 -2.08 29.63
C GLN A 481 -13.79 -3.30 28.91
N GLU A 482 -14.53 -3.91 27.98
CA GLU A 482 -14.06 -5.01 27.12
C GLU A 482 -12.85 -4.63 26.27
N ILE A 483 -12.87 -3.45 25.61
CA ILE A 483 -11.76 -3.05 24.73
C ILE A 483 -10.53 -2.64 25.54
N ALA A 484 -10.70 -1.99 26.69
CA ALA A 484 -9.60 -1.68 27.61
C ALA A 484 -8.97 -2.95 28.22
N LYS A 485 -9.77 -3.94 28.64
CA LYS A 485 -9.27 -5.25 29.11
C LYS A 485 -8.45 -5.97 28.03
N LYS A 486 -8.91 -5.96 26.77
CA LYS A 486 -8.19 -6.55 25.64
C LYS A 486 -6.91 -5.79 25.28
N ALA A 487 -6.86 -4.48 25.51
CA ALA A 487 -5.64 -3.68 25.31
C ALA A 487 -4.51 -4.07 26.28
N VAL A 488 -4.82 -4.50 27.51
CA VAL A 488 -3.83 -4.86 28.55
C VAL A 488 -3.49 -6.35 28.62
N ASP A 489 -3.80 -7.11 27.56
CA ASP A 489 -3.54 -8.56 27.49
C ASP A 489 -2.04 -8.88 27.73
N PRO A 490 -1.70 -9.90 28.54
CA PRO A 490 -0.33 -10.33 28.75
C PRO A 490 0.47 -10.61 27.48
N ASP A 491 -0.17 -11.16 26.43
CA ASP A 491 0.47 -11.47 25.16
C ASP A 491 0.20 -10.35 24.12
N PRO A 492 1.25 -9.70 23.59
CA PRO A 492 1.12 -8.66 22.56
C PRO A 492 0.28 -9.05 21.33
N ALA A 493 0.20 -10.33 20.98
CA ALA A 493 -0.52 -10.80 19.81
C ALA A 493 -2.03 -10.53 19.91
N TYR A 494 -2.65 -10.80 21.07
CA TYR A 494 -4.10 -10.68 21.28
C TYR A 494 -4.59 -9.24 21.50
N ARG A 495 -3.67 -8.29 21.76
CA ARG A 495 -4.03 -6.88 21.91
C ARG A 495 -4.64 -6.31 20.61
N PRO A 496 -5.76 -5.57 20.65
CA PRO A 496 -6.39 -4.96 19.48
C PRO A 496 -5.47 -3.94 18.80
N SER A 497 -5.81 -3.46 17.60
CA SER A 497 -5.14 -2.31 16.97
C SER A 497 -5.67 -0.98 17.54
N PHE A 498 -4.88 0.10 17.47
CA PHE A 498 -5.37 1.44 17.80
C PHE A 498 -6.59 1.86 16.95
N THR A 499 -6.64 1.44 15.69
CA THR A 499 -7.83 1.55 14.82
C THR A 499 -9.05 0.92 15.49
N LYS A 500 -8.94 -0.31 15.99
CA LYS A 500 -10.08 -1.02 16.58
C LYS A 500 -10.52 -0.39 17.91
N ILE A 501 -9.57 0.07 18.74
CA ILE A 501 -9.88 0.79 19.98
C ILE A 501 -10.64 2.08 19.63
N PHE A 502 -10.11 2.86 18.70
CA PHE A 502 -10.69 4.12 18.26
C PHE A 502 -12.12 3.96 17.71
N THR A 503 -12.36 3.00 16.79
CA THR A 503 -13.71 2.76 16.26
C THR A 503 -14.72 2.44 17.35
N VAL A 504 -14.34 1.64 18.37
CA VAL A 504 -15.22 1.29 19.49
C VAL A 504 -15.51 2.52 20.36
N LEU A 505 -14.52 3.37 20.63
CA LEU A 505 -14.71 4.60 21.40
C LEU A 505 -15.58 5.61 20.64
N GLN A 506 -15.39 5.72 19.33
CA GLN A 506 -16.19 6.59 18.46
C GLN A 506 -17.63 6.12 18.36
N ASP A 507 -17.87 4.83 18.15
CA ASP A 507 -19.19 4.20 18.16
C ASP A 507 -19.94 4.50 19.46
N LEU A 508 -19.27 4.34 20.61
CA LEU A 508 -19.86 4.61 21.92
C LEU A 508 -20.23 6.09 22.10
N HIS A 509 -19.38 7.01 21.62
CA HIS A 509 -19.66 8.44 21.66
C HIS A 509 -20.81 8.82 20.71
N MET A 510 -20.86 8.25 19.49
CA MET A 510 -21.91 8.52 18.50
C MET A 510 -23.27 7.91 18.86
N GLN A 511 -23.31 6.74 19.49
CA GLN A 511 -24.56 6.06 19.85
C GLN A 511 -25.42 6.87 20.83
N LYS A 512 -24.83 7.75 21.63
CA LYS A 512 -25.55 8.64 22.55
C LYS A 512 -26.21 9.84 21.84
N ASN A 513 -25.68 10.25 20.69
CA ASN A 513 -26.15 11.42 19.93
C ASN A 513 -27.30 11.11 18.94
N LYS A 514 -27.79 9.87 18.89
CA LYS A 514 -28.96 9.52 18.07
C LYS A 514 -30.26 9.88 18.81
N PRO A 515 -31.20 10.62 18.19
CA PRO A 515 -32.52 10.81 18.78
C PRO A 515 -33.22 9.44 18.94
N PRO A 516 -34.13 9.29 19.93
CA PRO A 516 -34.81 8.03 20.18
C PRO A 516 -35.56 7.55 18.93
N PRO A 517 -35.54 6.24 18.62
CA PRO A 517 -36.17 5.71 17.43
C PRO A 517 -37.68 5.98 17.46
N SER A 518 -38.17 6.71 16.46
CA SER A 518 -39.60 6.98 16.28
C SER A 518 -40.41 5.68 16.24
N PRO A 519 -41.66 5.66 16.77
CA PRO A 519 -42.46 4.45 16.81
C PRO A 519 -42.64 3.83 15.41
N ARG A 520 -42.25 2.56 15.26
CA ARG A 520 -42.40 1.82 13.99
C ARG A 520 -43.89 1.58 13.71
N PHE A 521 -44.43 2.25 12.70
CA PHE A 521 -45.72 1.88 12.13
C PHE A 521 -45.58 0.72 11.11
N GLY A 522 -46.40 -0.32 11.29
CA GLY A 522 -46.90 -1.19 10.23
C GLY A 522 -45.88 -2.01 9.42
N ALA A 523 -45.61 -3.24 9.87
CA ALA A 523 -44.95 -4.24 9.02
C ALA A 523 -45.92 -4.79 7.95
N SER A 524 -45.53 -4.72 6.68
CA SER A 524 -46.12 -5.52 5.60
C SER A 524 -45.15 -6.67 5.22
N LYS A 525 -45.70 -7.89 5.11
CA LYS A 525 -44.92 -9.13 4.98
C LYS A 525 -44.23 -9.25 3.60
N PRO A 526 -43.11 -9.99 3.48
CA PRO A 526 -42.51 -10.30 2.18
C PRO A 526 -43.45 -11.22 1.38
N ARG A 527 -43.61 -10.93 0.08
CA ARG A 527 -44.32 -11.81 -0.86
C ARG A 527 -43.30 -12.70 -1.58
N THR A 528 -43.40 -14.00 -1.38
CA THR A 528 -42.71 -15.03 -2.16
C THR A 528 -43.25 -15.06 -3.59
N ILE A 529 -42.39 -14.90 -4.59
CA ILE A 529 -42.68 -15.27 -5.99
C ILE A 529 -41.52 -16.12 -6.53
N ARG A 530 -41.88 -17.06 -7.41
CA ARG A 530 -41.10 -18.24 -7.83
C ARG A 530 -39.98 -17.88 -8.82
N ARG A 531 -38.90 -18.67 -8.82
CA ARG A 531 -38.13 -18.94 -10.04
C ARG A 531 -38.97 -19.81 -10.96
N GLN A 532 -39.04 -19.49 -12.26
CA GLN A 532 -38.95 -20.47 -13.34
C GLN A 532 -38.71 -19.76 -14.70
N ASP A 533 -37.65 -20.21 -15.38
CA ASP A 533 -37.40 -20.24 -16.82
C ASP A 533 -37.14 -19.02 -17.73
N THR A 534 -36.24 -19.36 -18.66
CA THR A 534 -35.91 -18.83 -19.99
C THR A 534 -34.96 -17.64 -20.14
N ILE A 535 -33.88 -17.95 -20.85
CA ILE A 535 -32.86 -17.09 -21.42
C ILE A 535 -33.49 -16.43 -22.66
N ASP A 536 -33.50 -15.10 -22.72
CA ASP A 536 -33.50 -14.39 -24.00
C ASP A 536 -32.06 -14.01 -24.34
N SER A 537 -31.67 -14.35 -25.57
CA SER A 537 -30.33 -14.15 -26.12
C SER A 537 -30.00 -12.67 -26.28
N PHE A 538 -28.89 -12.24 -25.71
CA PHE A 538 -28.27 -10.97 -26.09
C PHE A 538 -27.49 -11.19 -27.39
N GLU A 539 -28.08 -10.80 -28.53
CA GLU A 539 -27.38 -10.84 -29.81
C GLU A 539 -26.25 -9.80 -29.80
N LEU A 540 -25.01 -10.26 -30.05
CA LEU A 540 -23.88 -9.39 -30.34
C LEU A 540 -24.07 -8.76 -31.73
N SER A 541 -23.86 -7.45 -31.82
CA SER A 541 -23.88 -6.72 -33.09
C SER A 541 -22.69 -7.09 -33.96
N LYS A 542 -22.93 -7.28 -35.26
CA LYS A 542 -21.94 -7.71 -36.28
C LYS A 542 -20.79 -6.72 -36.58
N ASP A 543 -20.64 -5.68 -35.76
CA ASP A 543 -19.61 -4.64 -35.92
C ASP A 543 -18.43 -4.85 -34.95
N GLU A 544 -18.39 -5.96 -34.20
CA GLU A 544 -17.30 -6.33 -33.27
C GLU A 544 -16.44 -7.54 -33.72
N GLU A 545 -16.61 -8.04 -34.96
CA GLU A 545 -15.88 -9.23 -35.49
C GLU A 545 -14.57 -8.91 -36.25
N GLU A 546 -14.21 -7.65 -36.48
CA GLU A 546 -12.94 -7.25 -37.14
C GLU A 546 -11.89 -6.72 -36.15
N ASP A 547 -11.44 -7.57 -35.22
CA ASP A 547 -10.14 -7.43 -34.56
C ASP A 547 -9.50 -8.82 -34.35
N ILE A 548 -9.41 -9.58 -35.45
CA ILE A 548 -8.68 -10.85 -35.51
C ILE A 548 -7.20 -10.57 -35.22
N MET A 549 -6.74 -10.89 -34.02
CA MET A 549 -5.31 -10.93 -33.74
C MET A 549 -4.62 -11.85 -34.76
N ILE A 550 -3.77 -11.27 -35.59
CA ILE A 550 -2.85 -12.02 -36.44
C ILE A 550 -1.88 -12.73 -35.50
N VAL A 551 -2.16 -14.00 -35.21
CA VAL A 551 -1.28 -14.87 -34.46
C VAL A 551 -0.01 -15.08 -35.32
N PRO A 552 1.20 -14.76 -34.81
CA PRO A 552 2.43 -15.03 -35.54
C PRO A 552 2.56 -16.49 -35.94
N ASP A 553 3.26 -16.78 -37.05
CA ASP A 553 3.61 -18.16 -37.38
C ASP A 553 4.75 -18.63 -36.45
N PHE A 554 4.37 -19.39 -35.41
CA PHE A 554 5.28 -19.87 -34.38
C PHE A 554 6.13 -21.08 -34.81
N ALA A 555 5.98 -21.59 -36.04
CA ALA A 555 6.53 -22.90 -36.43
C ALA A 555 8.05 -22.91 -36.74
N GLU A 556 8.71 -21.75 -36.91
CA GLU A 556 9.99 -21.69 -37.64
C GLU A 556 11.28 -21.48 -36.81
N PHE A 557 11.23 -21.20 -35.48
CA PHE A 557 12.46 -20.95 -34.70
C PHE A 557 12.42 -21.30 -33.21
N ASN A 558 13.62 -21.43 -32.61
CA ASN A 558 13.85 -21.94 -31.26
C ASN A 558 13.65 -20.85 -30.16
N TYR A 559 12.43 -20.71 -29.66
CA TYR A 559 12.06 -19.69 -28.67
C TYR A 559 12.78 -19.79 -27.31
N MET A 560 12.94 -18.64 -26.66
CA MET A 560 13.45 -18.47 -25.29
C MET A 560 12.53 -17.52 -24.52
N THR A 561 12.49 -17.60 -23.19
CA THR A 561 11.68 -16.67 -22.36
C THR A 561 12.12 -15.21 -22.52
N VAL A 562 11.25 -14.24 -22.22
CA VAL A 562 11.60 -12.79 -22.24
C VAL A 562 12.83 -12.48 -21.38
N ASP A 563 13.01 -13.19 -20.26
CA ASP A 563 14.18 -13.07 -19.39
C ASP A 563 15.46 -13.64 -20.01
N GLU A 564 15.36 -14.74 -20.77
CA GLU A 564 16.48 -15.31 -21.51
C GLU A 564 16.85 -14.45 -22.72
N ALA A 565 15.88 -13.96 -23.48
CA ALA A 565 16.09 -12.98 -24.55
C ALA A 565 16.77 -11.70 -23.99
N ALA A 566 16.34 -11.20 -22.82
CA ALA A 566 16.96 -10.06 -22.14
C ALA A 566 18.36 -10.37 -21.55
N LYS A 567 18.69 -11.63 -21.25
CA LYS A 567 20.07 -12.07 -20.93
C LYS A 567 20.92 -12.15 -22.20
N HIS A 568 20.40 -12.70 -23.30
CA HIS A 568 21.06 -12.76 -24.60
C HIS A 568 21.41 -11.38 -25.15
N HIS A 569 20.51 -10.39 -25.00
CA HIS A 569 20.79 -8.99 -25.33
C HIS A 569 22.06 -8.44 -24.65
N LYS A 570 22.37 -8.90 -23.44
CA LYS A 570 23.51 -8.45 -22.62
C LYS A 570 24.81 -9.23 -22.88
N LEU A 571 24.82 -10.21 -23.80
CA LEU A 571 26.05 -10.91 -24.17
C LEU A 571 26.98 -10.00 -24.99
N PRO A 572 28.31 -10.26 -24.97
CA PRO A 572 29.27 -9.51 -25.78
C PRO A 572 28.96 -9.54 -27.28
N GLU A 573 29.41 -8.51 -27.99
CA GLU A 573 29.31 -8.45 -29.45
C GLU A 573 30.02 -9.65 -30.10
N GLY A 574 29.35 -10.27 -31.08
CA GLY A 574 29.75 -11.54 -31.67
C GLY A 574 29.24 -12.80 -30.95
N LYS A 575 28.60 -12.70 -29.77
CA LYS A 575 27.95 -13.82 -29.07
C LYS A 575 26.45 -13.67 -28.82
N ARG A 576 25.90 -12.46 -29.01
CA ARG A 576 24.45 -12.20 -28.98
C ARG A 576 23.84 -12.42 -30.36
N ASP A 577 22.78 -13.21 -30.43
CA ASP A 577 21.88 -13.25 -31.58
C ASP A 577 20.81 -12.16 -31.36
N LEU A 578 20.94 -11.05 -32.10
CA LEU A 578 20.01 -9.93 -32.00
C LEU A 578 18.69 -10.22 -32.74
N GLU A 579 18.71 -11.03 -33.78
CA GLU A 579 17.53 -11.34 -34.58
C GLU A 579 16.61 -12.30 -33.82
N LEU A 580 17.17 -13.37 -33.24
CA LEU A 580 16.43 -14.31 -32.39
C LEU A 580 15.87 -13.62 -31.14
N ALA A 581 16.67 -12.75 -30.50
CA ALA A 581 16.20 -11.95 -29.36
C ALA A 581 15.06 -11.00 -29.77
N TYR A 582 15.18 -10.32 -30.92
CA TYR A 582 14.12 -9.46 -31.44
C TYR A 582 12.85 -10.25 -31.74
N LYS A 583 12.93 -11.39 -32.44
CA LYS A 583 11.79 -12.25 -32.73
C LYS A 583 11.04 -12.70 -31.46
N CYS A 584 11.77 -13.02 -30.38
CA CYS A 584 11.17 -13.28 -29.08
C CYS A 584 10.46 -12.03 -28.52
N PHE A 585 11.11 -10.86 -28.52
CA PHE A 585 10.48 -9.62 -28.05
C PHE A 585 9.29 -9.18 -28.91
N ASP A 586 9.29 -9.49 -30.21
CA ASP A 586 8.21 -9.13 -31.13
C ASP A 586 6.93 -9.89 -30.77
N ALA A 587 7.03 -11.22 -30.65
CA ALA A 587 5.94 -12.11 -30.27
C ALA A 587 5.43 -11.88 -28.84
N TYR A 588 6.33 -11.79 -27.84
CA TYR A 588 5.91 -11.54 -26.46
C TYR A 588 5.30 -10.15 -26.25
N ALA A 589 5.66 -9.15 -27.06
CA ALA A 589 5.03 -7.83 -27.02
C ALA A 589 3.59 -7.85 -27.55
N GLU A 590 3.31 -8.67 -28.56
CA GLU A 590 1.95 -8.91 -29.09
C GLU A 590 1.08 -9.65 -28.06
N LEU A 591 1.68 -10.54 -27.27
CA LEU A 591 1.05 -11.16 -26.09
C LEU A 591 0.92 -10.20 -24.88
N GLY A 592 1.30 -8.93 -25.01
CA GLY A 592 1.10 -7.90 -23.98
C GLY A 592 2.20 -7.78 -22.92
N ASP A 593 3.32 -8.51 -23.03
CA ASP A 593 4.41 -8.42 -22.04
C ASP A 593 5.13 -7.06 -22.12
N MET A 594 5.15 -6.32 -21.01
CA MET A 594 5.69 -4.95 -20.95
C MET A 594 7.21 -4.88 -21.15
N LYS A 595 7.94 -5.92 -20.76
CA LYS A 595 9.39 -6.01 -20.94
C LYS A 595 9.73 -6.31 -22.40
N ALA A 596 8.96 -7.18 -23.04
CA ALA A 596 9.03 -7.43 -24.48
C ALA A 596 8.66 -6.17 -25.27
N LYS A 597 7.58 -5.47 -24.92
CA LYS A 597 7.21 -4.16 -25.53
C LYS A 597 8.34 -3.14 -25.41
N TYR A 598 8.97 -3.03 -24.24
CA TYR A 598 10.15 -2.18 -24.03
C TYR A 598 11.31 -2.54 -24.97
N PHE A 599 11.68 -3.82 -25.04
CA PHE A 599 12.79 -4.26 -25.88
C PHE A 599 12.46 -4.18 -27.38
N LYS A 600 11.23 -4.47 -27.81
CA LYS A 600 10.72 -4.25 -29.18
C LYS A 600 10.89 -2.78 -29.57
N ALA A 601 10.38 -1.85 -28.78
CA ALA A 601 10.54 -0.40 -29.01
C ALA A 601 12.01 0.04 -29.02
N TYR A 602 12.84 -0.49 -28.11
CA TYR A 602 14.26 -0.20 -28.04
C TYR A 602 15.03 -0.70 -29.27
N TYR A 603 14.81 -1.93 -29.72
CA TYR A 603 15.46 -2.50 -30.90
C TYR A 603 15.09 -1.75 -32.18
N ILE A 604 13.81 -1.42 -32.36
CA ILE A 604 13.32 -0.61 -33.48
C ILE A 604 13.95 0.79 -33.45
N GLN A 605 14.07 1.41 -32.25
CA GLN A 605 14.71 2.72 -32.05
C GLN A 605 16.22 2.73 -32.30
N GLN A 606 16.95 1.66 -31.94
CA GLN A 606 18.40 1.57 -32.18
C GLN A 606 18.75 1.07 -33.60
N GLY A 607 17.77 0.58 -34.37
CA GLY A 607 18.01 -0.02 -35.68
C GLY A 607 18.59 -1.43 -35.64
N TYR A 608 18.40 -2.16 -34.53
CA TYR A 608 18.78 -3.59 -34.42
C TYR A 608 17.78 -4.53 -35.10
N ALA A 609 16.63 -4.02 -35.50
CA ALA A 609 15.66 -4.69 -36.35
C ALA A 609 15.36 -3.80 -37.55
N GLU A 610 15.58 -4.33 -38.75
CA GLU A 610 15.11 -3.70 -39.99
C GLU A 610 13.62 -4.02 -40.16
N ARG A 611 12.84 -2.99 -40.49
CA ARG A 611 11.44 -3.11 -40.94
C ARG A 611 11.26 -2.08 -42.05
N ASP A 612 10.76 -2.52 -43.20
CA ASP A 612 10.33 -1.66 -44.29
C ASP A 612 9.02 -0.94 -43.89
N MET A 613 9.16 0.17 -43.17
CA MET A 613 8.05 1.03 -42.71
C MET A 613 8.42 2.49 -42.94
N ASP A 614 7.44 3.36 -43.16
CA ASP A 614 7.72 4.79 -43.21
C ASP A 614 8.28 5.29 -41.88
N LYS A 615 9.13 6.30 -41.95
CA LYS A 615 9.77 6.89 -40.77
C LYS A 615 8.74 7.39 -39.75
N ASN A 616 7.63 7.98 -40.18
CA ASN A 616 6.61 8.52 -39.28
C ASN A 616 5.84 7.39 -38.56
N GLU A 617 5.57 6.28 -39.26
CA GLU A 617 4.93 5.08 -38.69
C GLU A 617 5.85 4.40 -37.67
N LYS A 618 7.14 4.26 -38.03
CA LYS A 618 8.18 3.74 -37.12
C LYS A 618 8.33 4.61 -35.87
N ASP A 619 8.44 5.92 -36.03
CA ASP A 619 8.56 6.86 -34.90
C ASP A 619 7.31 6.83 -34.01
N LYS A 620 6.11 6.71 -34.59
CA LYS A 620 4.83 6.55 -33.87
C LYS A 620 4.80 5.24 -33.07
N LEU A 621 5.08 4.10 -33.69
CA LEU A 621 5.10 2.79 -33.03
C LEU A 621 6.08 2.76 -31.84
N ILE A 622 7.26 3.35 -31.99
CA ILE A 622 8.24 3.49 -30.90
C ILE A 622 7.64 4.30 -29.74
N ALA A 623 6.97 5.42 -30.03
CA ALA A 623 6.42 6.29 -29.02
C ALA A 623 5.22 5.66 -28.29
N ASP A 624 4.32 5.00 -29.02
CA ASP A 624 3.15 4.31 -28.45
C ASP A 624 3.59 3.13 -27.55
N LEU A 625 4.54 2.29 -28.00
CA LEU A 625 5.08 1.20 -27.17
C LEU A 625 5.81 1.72 -25.91
N PHE A 626 6.62 2.78 -26.01
CA PHE A 626 7.25 3.36 -24.82
C PHE A 626 6.23 4.03 -23.89
N LYS A 627 5.13 4.57 -24.42
CA LYS A 627 4.05 5.13 -23.61
C LYS A 627 3.35 4.05 -22.79
N GLU A 628 2.92 2.96 -23.43
CA GLU A 628 2.25 1.84 -22.75
C GLU A 628 3.10 1.30 -21.59
N VAL A 629 4.39 1.09 -21.82
CA VAL A 629 5.32 0.62 -20.79
C VAL A 629 5.61 1.70 -19.73
N ALA A 630 5.64 2.98 -20.10
CA ALA A 630 5.82 4.08 -19.14
C ALA A 630 4.59 4.31 -18.25
N ASP A 631 3.41 3.90 -18.71
CA ASP A 631 2.14 3.99 -17.98
C ASP A 631 1.77 2.67 -17.26
N SER A 632 2.46 1.55 -17.54
CA SER A 632 2.23 0.25 -16.88
C SER A 632 2.77 0.14 -15.45
N GLY A 633 3.29 1.22 -14.87
CA GLY A 633 3.81 1.28 -13.50
C GLY A 633 5.25 1.83 -13.41
N ASP A 634 5.85 1.66 -12.23
CA ASP A 634 7.15 2.22 -11.87
C ASP A 634 8.36 1.33 -12.23
N GLU A 635 8.10 0.17 -12.84
CA GLU A 635 9.09 -0.88 -13.15
C GLU A 635 10.08 -0.51 -14.26
N TYR A 636 9.68 0.41 -15.16
CA TYR A 636 10.42 0.73 -16.37
C TYR A 636 10.75 2.24 -16.43
N PRO A 637 11.57 2.77 -15.51
CA PRO A 637 11.93 4.18 -15.53
C PRO A 637 12.75 4.56 -16.77
N GLU A 638 13.39 3.58 -17.44
CA GLU A 638 13.94 3.75 -18.79
C GLU A 638 12.87 4.01 -19.84
N ALA A 639 11.69 3.37 -19.77
CA ALA A 639 10.58 3.63 -20.68
C ALA A 639 9.99 5.03 -20.43
N GLN A 640 9.79 5.38 -19.15
CA GLN A 640 9.36 6.72 -18.73
C GLN A 640 10.32 7.81 -19.25
N LEU A 641 11.63 7.60 -19.13
CA LEU A 641 12.67 8.46 -19.71
C LEU A 641 12.60 8.51 -21.25
N ARG A 642 12.45 7.37 -21.93
CA ARG A 642 12.42 7.31 -23.41
C ARG A 642 11.17 7.96 -23.99
N TYR A 643 10.00 7.75 -23.39
CA TYR A 643 8.77 8.43 -23.80
C TYR A 643 8.82 9.94 -23.53
N GLY A 644 9.36 10.36 -22.38
CA GLY A 644 9.64 11.78 -22.11
C GLY A 644 10.55 12.42 -23.18
N ASN A 645 11.57 11.69 -23.66
CA ASN A 645 12.41 12.15 -24.77
C ASN A 645 11.65 12.24 -26.11
N CYS A 646 10.71 11.33 -26.39
CA CYS A 646 9.82 11.43 -27.56
C CYS A 646 8.95 12.70 -27.49
N LEU A 647 8.37 13.00 -26.32
CA LEU A 647 7.58 14.23 -26.09
C LEU A 647 8.39 15.54 -26.17
N VAL A 648 9.68 15.54 -25.81
CA VAL A 648 10.56 16.71 -26.00
C VAL A 648 10.88 16.93 -27.48
N LYS A 649 11.16 15.86 -28.22
CA LYS A 649 11.64 15.92 -29.61
C LYS A 649 10.52 15.97 -30.64
N GLY A 650 9.31 15.52 -30.29
CA GLY A 650 8.19 15.34 -31.23
C GLY A 650 8.33 14.07 -32.08
N ILE A 651 8.95 13.02 -31.55
CA ILE A 651 9.13 11.73 -32.24
C ILE A 651 7.89 10.89 -32.02
N GLY A 652 7.12 10.61 -33.07
CA GLY A 652 5.89 9.79 -33.02
C GLY A 652 4.68 10.42 -32.32
N VAL A 653 4.92 11.36 -31.40
CA VAL A 653 3.90 12.06 -30.61
C VAL A 653 4.05 13.57 -30.72
N LYS A 654 2.95 14.30 -30.50
CA LYS A 654 2.94 15.76 -30.48
C LYS A 654 3.88 16.28 -29.38
N LYS A 655 4.77 17.20 -29.74
CA LYS A 655 5.72 17.81 -28.80
C LYS A 655 5.01 18.48 -27.62
N SER A 656 5.30 18.03 -26.41
CA SER A 656 4.71 18.55 -25.16
C SER A 656 5.76 18.55 -24.04
N LEU A 657 6.37 19.73 -23.78
CA LEU A 657 7.36 19.87 -22.70
C LEU A 657 6.73 19.70 -21.31
N LYS A 658 5.44 20.03 -21.17
CA LYS A 658 4.69 19.89 -19.92
C LYS A 658 4.46 18.41 -19.58
N GLU A 659 4.06 17.60 -20.56
CA GLU A 659 3.92 16.15 -20.35
C GLU A 659 5.29 15.46 -20.21
N ALA A 660 6.30 15.88 -20.99
CA ALA A 660 7.66 15.38 -20.81
C ALA A 660 8.19 15.58 -19.39
N ALA A 661 7.88 16.72 -18.76
CA ALA A 661 8.24 16.97 -17.36
C ALA A 661 7.57 15.99 -16.39
N LEU A 662 6.33 15.57 -16.64
CA LEU A 662 5.65 14.55 -15.83
C LEU A 662 6.36 13.19 -15.96
N TYR A 663 6.67 12.74 -17.18
CA TYR A 663 7.36 11.45 -17.38
C TYR A 663 8.82 11.46 -16.91
N PHE A 664 9.55 12.57 -17.04
CA PHE A 664 10.89 12.68 -16.44
C PHE A 664 10.83 12.75 -14.91
N THR A 665 9.78 13.34 -14.33
CA THR A 665 9.57 13.35 -12.87
C THR A 665 9.27 11.94 -12.34
N LYS A 666 8.36 11.17 -12.99
CA LYS A 666 8.15 9.74 -12.72
C LYS A 666 9.48 8.97 -12.77
N ALA A 667 10.24 9.11 -13.87
CA ALA A 667 11.54 8.43 -14.02
C ALA A 667 12.55 8.82 -12.93
N ALA A 668 12.56 10.11 -12.54
CA ALA A 668 13.44 10.62 -11.49
C ALA A 668 13.08 10.07 -10.09
N GLU A 669 11.79 9.95 -9.79
CA GLU A 669 11.28 9.38 -8.54
C GLU A 669 11.57 7.87 -8.46
N ASN A 670 11.48 7.18 -9.60
CA ASN A 670 11.90 5.80 -9.79
C ASN A 670 13.42 5.61 -9.97
N GLY A 671 14.22 6.60 -9.55
CA GLY A 671 15.67 6.47 -9.40
C GLY A 671 16.51 6.62 -10.68
N GLN A 672 15.90 6.85 -11.84
CA GLN A 672 16.64 6.99 -13.11
C GLN A 672 17.33 8.36 -13.21
N VAL A 673 18.65 8.31 -13.14
CA VAL A 673 19.59 9.45 -13.04
C VAL A 673 19.45 10.46 -14.19
N VAL A 674 19.28 9.97 -15.42
CA VAL A 674 19.08 10.85 -16.59
C VAL A 674 17.70 11.52 -16.55
N GLY A 675 16.69 10.84 -15.97
CA GLY A 675 15.37 11.41 -15.70
C GLY A 675 15.45 12.59 -14.73
N MET A 676 16.22 12.46 -13.64
CA MET A 676 16.48 13.54 -12.68
C MET A 676 17.08 14.78 -13.36
N PHE A 677 18.10 14.60 -14.20
CA PHE A 677 18.73 15.72 -14.93
C PHE A 677 17.77 16.39 -15.92
N ASN A 678 16.99 15.60 -16.68
CA ASN A 678 16.04 16.13 -17.65
C ASN A 678 14.86 16.85 -16.98
N ALA A 679 14.32 16.32 -15.88
CA ALA A 679 13.29 16.98 -15.08
C ALA A 679 13.80 18.32 -14.54
N ALA A 680 15.01 18.35 -13.96
CA ALA A 680 15.62 19.57 -13.46
C ALA A 680 15.71 20.68 -14.51
N SER A 681 16.17 20.32 -15.72
CA SER A 681 16.26 21.24 -16.87
C SER A 681 14.90 21.85 -17.26
N LEU A 682 13.82 21.06 -17.26
CA LEU A 682 12.48 21.55 -17.57
C LEU A 682 11.90 22.45 -16.47
N TYR A 683 12.20 22.20 -15.20
CA TYR A 683 11.77 23.07 -14.10
C TYR A 683 12.53 24.40 -14.05
N PHE A 684 13.84 24.42 -14.36
CA PHE A 684 14.61 25.67 -14.49
C PHE A 684 14.17 26.53 -15.67
N THR A 685 13.97 25.92 -16.85
CA THR A 685 13.58 26.63 -18.07
C THR A 685 12.10 27.06 -18.04
N GLY A 686 11.26 26.36 -17.29
CA GLY A 686 9.81 26.54 -17.26
C GLY A 686 9.07 25.67 -18.28
N GLY A 687 9.76 24.75 -18.95
CA GLY A 687 9.17 23.77 -19.87
C GLY A 687 8.11 22.88 -19.21
N ALA A 688 8.17 22.70 -17.87
CA ALA A 688 7.14 22.05 -17.07
C ALA A 688 5.80 22.83 -16.96
N GLY A 689 5.66 23.99 -17.62
CA GLY A 689 4.48 24.85 -17.62
C GLY A 689 4.56 26.04 -16.65
N LYS A 690 5.43 25.96 -15.64
CA LYS A 690 5.86 27.08 -14.79
C LYS A 690 7.33 26.87 -14.42
N LYS A 691 8.09 27.96 -14.27
CA LYS A 691 9.44 27.89 -13.68
C LYS A 691 9.33 27.54 -12.20
N ASP A 692 10.04 26.50 -11.78
CA ASP A 692 10.23 26.16 -10.37
C ASP A 692 11.72 25.91 -10.11
N PRO A 693 12.48 26.97 -9.75
CA PRO A 693 13.91 26.84 -9.48
C PRO A 693 14.21 25.93 -8.28
N LYS A 694 13.32 25.84 -7.28
CA LYS A 694 13.52 25.00 -6.09
C LYS A 694 13.41 23.52 -6.45
N LEU A 695 12.39 23.16 -7.23
CA LEU A 695 12.19 21.79 -7.70
C LEU A 695 13.26 21.39 -8.74
N GLY A 696 13.66 22.34 -9.61
CA GLY A 696 14.79 22.16 -10.52
C GLY A 696 16.11 21.88 -9.79
N GLU A 697 16.42 22.66 -8.75
CA GLU A 697 17.62 22.48 -7.93
C GLU A 697 17.60 21.15 -7.18
N LYS A 698 16.45 20.72 -6.64
CA LYS A 698 16.26 19.41 -5.99
C LYS A 698 16.66 18.26 -6.93
N TYR A 699 16.08 18.19 -8.13
CA TYR A 699 16.40 17.10 -9.08
C TYR A 699 17.82 17.20 -9.64
N MET A 700 18.37 18.41 -9.80
CA MET A 700 19.76 18.59 -10.24
C MET A 700 20.77 18.08 -9.20
N LYS A 701 20.55 18.38 -7.91
CA LYS A 701 21.35 17.82 -6.80
C LYS A 701 21.23 16.30 -6.75
N LEU A 702 20.02 15.74 -6.89
CA LEU A 702 19.80 14.28 -6.92
C LEU A 702 20.59 13.59 -8.05
N ALA A 703 20.58 14.15 -9.27
CA ALA A 703 21.39 13.65 -10.39
C ALA A 703 22.90 13.72 -10.08
N ALA A 704 23.37 14.82 -9.49
CA ALA A 704 24.77 15.00 -9.13
C ALA A 704 25.24 14.05 -8.00
N TYR A 705 24.42 13.81 -6.96
CA TYR A 705 24.67 12.79 -5.93
C TYR A 705 24.80 11.38 -6.52
N LYS A 706 24.06 11.09 -7.59
CA LYS A 706 24.15 9.83 -8.37
C LYS A 706 25.30 9.83 -9.39
N GLN A 707 26.30 10.71 -9.23
CA GLN A 707 27.51 10.82 -10.06
C GLN A 707 27.26 11.19 -11.54
N HIS A 708 26.13 11.85 -11.86
CA HIS A 708 25.90 12.33 -13.22
C HIS A 708 26.82 13.51 -13.56
N ALA A 709 27.80 13.28 -14.44
CA ALA A 709 28.88 14.24 -14.74
C ALA A 709 28.37 15.65 -15.09
N GLN A 710 27.38 15.75 -15.99
CA GLN A 710 26.79 17.03 -16.40
C GLN A 710 26.05 17.75 -15.26
N ALA A 711 25.48 17.01 -14.31
CA ALA A 711 24.80 17.60 -13.15
C ALA A 711 25.82 18.13 -12.12
N ILE A 712 26.91 17.39 -11.90
CA ILE A 712 28.03 17.84 -11.05
C ILE A 712 28.66 19.12 -11.62
N GLU A 713 28.92 19.16 -12.93
CA GLU A 713 29.47 20.35 -13.60
C GLU A 713 28.51 21.54 -13.48
N TYR A 714 27.21 21.32 -13.73
CA TYR A 714 26.19 22.36 -13.57
C TYR A 714 26.14 22.91 -12.13
N CYS A 715 26.16 22.05 -11.12
CA CYS A 715 26.13 22.49 -9.72
C CYS A 715 27.39 23.27 -9.33
N LYS A 716 28.58 22.80 -9.74
CA LYS A 716 29.86 23.53 -9.55
C LYS A 716 29.82 24.91 -10.21
N LYS A 717 29.35 24.99 -11.45
CA LYS A 717 29.28 26.24 -12.23
C LYS A 717 28.32 27.27 -11.63
N ASN A 718 27.20 26.80 -11.08
CA ASN A 718 26.15 27.66 -10.51
C ASN A 718 26.26 27.84 -8.97
N LYS A 719 27.36 27.37 -8.35
CA LYS A 719 27.58 27.40 -6.88
C LYS A 719 26.45 26.74 -6.07
N ILE A 720 25.79 25.73 -6.65
CA ILE A 720 24.75 24.94 -6.00
C ILE A 720 25.45 23.94 -5.07
N PRO A 721 25.19 23.94 -3.74
CA PRO A 721 25.86 23.04 -2.82
C PRO A 721 25.46 21.58 -3.09
N LEU A 722 26.49 20.72 -3.16
CA LEU A 722 26.41 19.26 -3.28
C LEU A 722 26.87 18.64 -1.97
#